data_AF-A0A2D9M046-F1
#
_entry.id   AF-A0A2D9M046-F1
#
_cell.length_a   1.000
_cell.length_b   1.000
_cell.length_c   1.000
_cell.angle_alpha   90.00
_cell.angle_beta   90.00
_cell.angle_gamma   90.00
#
_symmetry.space_group_name_H-M   'P 1'
#
loop_
_entity.id
_entity.type
_entity.pdbx_description
1 polymer ?
#
loop_
_entity_poly.entity_id
_entity_poly.type
_entity_poly.pdbx_seq_one_letter_code
_entity_poly.pdbx_strand_id
1 'polypeptide(L)'
;MKLSFVTIVAIFAVASFIFAVPSTWPASSQQISLDTFPRIDPEDLPEQYRVWLGEVNVILTTREREVFLRCENDAQRDHFIDGFWLVRDPTPGTPRNEAREQHYERLEYANFQFGRDTSRPGSQTDRGRVHQLLGKPMDINRLANTQAAYPAEIWFYNVDPRLGVPSYFYVAFYKYLGYGEYILYRPVGDGPMKLLNPAGVAQVRELTYGWQDMPAGAFGEMQAAYTVLREVDFELAHAAFSLIPGEGSLVSGMPSLASDVLLGDIQNIPNRLVPTAAWAYPVLTGIVEAEVRFETLPVTISAAAFIDPSGVPFIHYAAQTEGGRLNLNNYEDNYYLTFEVAGSLTDEQQNVVADIQGVAGRPKIIEQAIEGEENAREVRSGSFVFMDQLPTIDGSFRFDLVIENNVTNEFGHAQFDLSVPSVRPEQLSSSRPLLVRGFEYLDSYDPYSERLPFQLGRLSLFPAVDSTYSSNESLNVFHQVYLPPGGEDATRTSGGLRANYRLEFEGGFLRGKTSPIDLGDADPQGTINVITSLDLDGLAPGEYQLRVDVDNDDREPIYVPVHIKEPQGDREPPFVRAQQQIPATDPRIGYERALQYRVMGRTESALDTLGSALSREPDFKTGLDLQTELLMEAGRYEEVDRLLVLRQIENPNDEDLLIALARANAGLGRHYNAIRYYERARLVGGEETPDFLNALAAEYYADRQVARAHELLERSSELQPDQPEVRRLIDQVLALQDDIKEMLETFGNRVDLIMAGAEKDDQWKNLGTDDARRAFVTKFWAGRDPTPGTSDNEFREIYMRRVQTAAQRYPGSVPGYMTDRGKVYIIYGEPEEKAIRPATNTERQPVDTETDILWRYDAGKNSYLEQDEITFSPDTDGDYSLKSSLDLTASAFLAGQEVRDLIDAARPNLGPVGTRIVSAAATPDRTAMQRLLEEGVRQQDLALQQEFAFFPAPENNTFSVVAFEVGKAELTANSAANESTTTLRAFGLFLHKDPELGERPLRPFSIDFTITDDEGTEKESFTHSFGMPLPPGTYRLAWGVMDTSSGRLTTSSADFEVPSFSTGALMPSTIVASRAEPTMQTDVVDIEKIYSGIRVGNAHFDTDIDREFASTETIELLYFVTGAQPAPGTQQLRLEVTSRILRETDGENIGTFPAEIHDFFAIGQQIPLSELSELAAGGEYRIEIHIKDLVSGTEVVQTLPFRVITPRDMH
;
A
#
# COMPACT_ATOMS: atom_id res chain seq x y z
N MET A 1 -4.13 -8.39 -3.56
CA MET A 1 -3.52 -7.06 -3.74
C MET A 1 -4.55 -6.03 -3.31
N LYS A 2 -4.20 -5.13 -2.38
CA LYS A 2 -5.09 -4.07 -1.88
C LYS A 2 -5.49 -3.17 -3.05
N LEU A 3 -6.77 -3.13 -3.40
CA LEU A 3 -7.31 -2.05 -4.22
C LEU A 3 -7.62 -0.88 -3.28
N SER A 4 -7.02 0.27 -3.52
CA SER A 4 -7.36 1.49 -2.79
C SER A 4 -8.75 1.99 -3.23
N PHE A 5 -9.41 2.71 -2.32
CA PHE A 5 -10.73 3.32 -2.47
C PHE A 5 -10.86 4.20 -3.74
N VAL A 6 -9.73 4.67 -4.31
CA VAL A 6 -9.65 5.34 -5.62
C VAL A 6 -10.27 4.51 -6.74
N THR A 7 -10.25 3.18 -6.62
CA THR A 7 -10.81 2.27 -7.63
C THR A 7 -12.33 2.16 -7.56
N ILE A 8 -12.93 2.34 -6.38
CA ILE A 8 -14.39 2.37 -6.22
C ILE A 8 -14.94 3.70 -6.75
N VAL A 9 -14.24 4.82 -6.50
CA VAL A 9 -14.57 6.13 -7.08
C VAL A 9 -14.39 6.12 -8.61
N ALA A 10 -13.38 5.41 -9.15
CA ALA A 10 -13.22 5.21 -10.58
C ALA A 10 -14.35 4.36 -11.20
N ILE A 11 -14.87 3.35 -10.51
CA ILE A 11 -16.00 2.53 -10.97
C ILE A 11 -17.31 3.35 -11.03
N PHE A 12 -17.55 4.26 -10.07
CA PHE A 12 -18.72 5.15 -10.09
C PHE A 12 -18.60 6.31 -11.09
N ALA A 13 -17.39 6.81 -11.37
CA ALA A 13 -17.15 7.79 -12.43
C ALA A 13 -17.35 7.19 -13.85
N VAL A 14 -17.10 5.90 -14.03
CA VAL A 14 -17.28 5.17 -15.30
C VAL A 14 -18.75 4.80 -15.57
N ALA A 15 -19.57 4.63 -14.53
CA ALA A 15 -20.95 4.18 -14.68
C ALA A 15 -21.85 5.18 -15.45
N SER A 16 -21.59 6.49 -15.39
CA SER A 16 -22.55 7.50 -15.87
C SER A 16 -22.54 7.82 -17.38
N PHE A 17 -21.82 7.07 -18.24
CA PHE A 17 -21.59 7.53 -19.63
C PHE A 17 -21.82 6.56 -20.80
N ILE A 18 -22.59 5.48 -20.63
CA ILE A 18 -22.96 4.62 -21.77
C ILE A 18 -24.49 4.61 -21.98
N PHE A 19 -24.98 5.47 -22.86
CA PHE A 19 -26.18 5.17 -23.65
C PHE A 19 -26.08 5.69 -25.09
N ALA A 20 -25.71 4.78 -25.99
CA ALA A 20 -26.44 4.55 -27.25
C ALA A 20 -25.91 3.30 -27.99
N VAL A 21 -26.34 2.08 -27.63
CA VAL A 21 -26.34 0.90 -28.53
C VAL A 21 -27.58 0.04 -28.21
N PRO A 22 -28.25 -0.61 -29.19
CA PRO A 22 -29.64 -1.03 -29.07
C PRO A 22 -29.89 -2.18 -28.09
N SER A 23 -31.07 -2.09 -27.47
CA SER A 23 -31.74 -3.15 -26.73
C SER A 23 -31.81 -4.47 -27.53
N THR A 24 -31.03 -5.47 -27.13
CA THR A 24 -31.42 -6.89 -26.96
C THR A 24 -30.18 -7.76 -26.71
N TRP A 25 -29.71 -7.88 -25.47
CA TRP A 25 -28.88 -9.00 -25.05
C TRP A 25 -29.49 -9.61 -23.78
N PRO A 26 -29.77 -10.93 -23.75
CA PRO A 26 -30.38 -11.57 -22.59
C PRO A 26 -29.35 -11.71 -21.47
N ALA A 27 -29.77 -11.46 -20.23
CA ALA A 27 -29.01 -11.82 -19.04
C ALA A 27 -28.76 -13.33 -19.04
N SER A 28 -27.55 -13.75 -19.43
CA SER A 28 -27.04 -15.09 -19.15
C SER A 28 -26.03 -14.97 -18.02
N SER A 29 -26.44 -15.38 -16.82
CA SER A 29 -25.53 -15.69 -15.73
C SER A 29 -24.57 -16.80 -16.18
N GLN A 30 -23.37 -16.44 -16.62
CA GLN A 30 -22.30 -17.43 -16.74
C GLN A 30 -21.91 -17.83 -15.32
N GLN A 31 -22.35 -19.03 -14.92
CA GLN A 31 -22.02 -19.62 -13.64
C GLN A 31 -20.51 -19.87 -13.60
N ILE A 32 -19.77 -19.03 -12.87
CA ILE A 32 -18.33 -19.20 -12.69
C ILE A 32 -18.09 -20.60 -12.11
N SER A 33 -17.19 -21.37 -12.74
CA SER A 33 -16.83 -22.68 -12.24
C SER A 33 -15.94 -22.54 -11.01
N LEU A 34 -16.47 -22.88 -9.83
CA LEU A 34 -15.73 -22.84 -8.55
C LEU A 34 -14.45 -23.71 -8.55
N ASP A 35 -14.33 -24.63 -9.51
CA ASP A 35 -13.14 -25.49 -9.67
C ASP A 35 -11.90 -24.72 -10.12
N THR A 36 -12.05 -23.46 -10.56
CA THR A 36 -10.92 -22.59 -10.93
C THR A 36 -10.21 -21.96 -9.72
N PHE A 37 -10.83 -21.97 -8.53
CA PHE A 37 -10.25 -21.41 -7.32
C PHE A 37 -9.77 -22.51 -6.37
N PRO A 38 -8.55 -22.41 -5.80
CA PRO A 38 -8.03 -23.39 -4.87
C PRO A 38 -8.90 -23.44 -3.60
N ARG A 39 -9.19 -24.65 -3.12
CA ARG A 39 -9.96 -24.86 -1.89
C ARG A 39 -9.01 -25.10 -0.72
N ILE A 40 -9.15 -24.30 0.33
CA ILE A 40 -8.43 -24.52 1.60
C ILE A 40 -9.15 -25.57 2.46
N ASP A 41 -8.41 -26.34 3.23
CA ASP A 41 -8.99 -27.18 4.27
C ASP A 41 -9.46 -26.28 5.44
N PRO A 42 -10.67 -26.47 5.99
CA PRO A 42 -11.12 -25.72 7.17
C PRO A 42 -10.15 -25.72 8.37
N GLU A 43 -9.29 -26.74 8.51
CA GLU A 43 -8.27 -26.79 9.58
C GLU A 43 -7.09 -25.85 9.35
N ASP A 44 -6.80 -25.48 8.10
CA ASP A 44 -5.71 -24.57 7.71
C ASP A 44 -6.12 -23.09 7.75
N LEU A 45 -7.38 -22.80 8.10
CA LEU A 45 -7.87 -21.42 8.24
C LEU A 45 -7.29 -20.74 9.49
N PRO A 46 -6.98 -19.43 9.43
CA PRO A 46 -6.67 -18.64 10.62
C PRO A 46 -7.78 -18.75 11.67
N GLU A 47 -7.39 -18.64 12.95
CA GLU A 47 -8.26 -18.94 14.10
C GLU A 47 -9.61 -18.21 14.03
N GLN A 48 -9.60 -16.91 13.74
CA GLN A 48 -10.81 -16.09 13.68
C GLN A 48 -11.84 -16.60 12.66
N TYR A 49 -11.39 -17.02 11.48
CA TYR A 49 -12.26 -17.51 10.41
C TYR A 49 -12.74 -18.94 10.67
N ARG A 50 -11.90 -19.76 11.29
CA ARG A 50 -12.26 -21.11 11.71
C ARG A 50 -13.34 -21.07 12.80
N VAL A 51 -13.21 -20.15 13.76
CA VAL A 51 -14.22 -19.90 14.80
C VAL A 51 -15.51 -19.42 14.14
N TRP A 52 -15.47 -18.35 13.35
CA TRP A 52 -16.65 -17.79 12.68
C TRP A 52 -17.39 -18.84 11.83
N LEU A 53 -16.65 -19.61 11.00
CA LEU A 53 -17.23 -20.67 10.18
C LEU A 53 -17.94 -21.74 11.03
N GLY A 54 -17.44 -22.02 12.24
CA GLY A 54 -18.08 -22.89 13.22
C GLY A 54 -19.35 -22.31 13.82
N GLU A 55 -19.36 -21.00 14.11
CA GLU A 55 -20.49 -20.27 14.70
C GLU A 55 -21.68 -20.15 13.75
N VAL A 56 -21.44 -19.93 12.45
CA VAL A 56 -22.51 -19.75 11.46
C VAL A 56 -22.86 -21.01 10.69
N ASN A 57 -22.17 -22.13 10.92
CA ASN A 57 -22.32 -23.38 10.15
C ASN A 57 -23.76 -23.88 10.01
N VAL A 58 -24.63 -23.58 10.98
CA VAL A 58 -26.03 -24.00 10.98
C VAL A 58 -26.90 -23.17 10.02
N ILE A 59 -26.54 -21.92 9.76
CA ILE A 59 -27.27 -20.96 8.90
C ILE A 59 -26.55 -20.66 7.58
N LEU A 60 -25.36 -21.23 7.39
CA LEU A 60 -24.56 -21.16 6.17
C LEU A 60 -25.06 -22.19 5.15
N THR A 61 -25.29 -21.76 3.91
CA THR A 61 -25.66 -22.69 2.82
C THR A 61 -24.46 -23.50 2.35
N THR A 62 -24.72 -24.65 1.72
CA THR A 62 -23.65 -25.49 1.17
C THR A 62 -22.81 -24.73 0.13
N ARG A 63 -23.45 -23.87 -0.67
CA ARG A 63 -22.77 -23.09 -1.72
C ARG A 63 -21.96 -21.94 -1.14
N GLU A 64 -22.50 -21.20 -0.17
CA GLU A 64 -21.76 -20.17 0.56
C GLU A 64 -20.51 -20.76 1.24
N ARG A 65 -20.64 -21.92 1.88
CA ARG A 65 -19.49 -22.61 2.49
C ARG A 65 -18.39 -22.93 1.48
N GLU A 66 -18.74 -23.42 0.30
CA GLU A 66 -17.77 -23.71 -0.76
C GLU A 66 -17.09 -22.46 -1.30
N VAL A 67 -17.79 -21.33 -1.34
CA VAL A 67 -17.22 -20.04 -1.73
C VAL A 67 -16.27 -19.51 -0.65
N PHE A 68 -16.66 -19.55 0.63
CA PHE A 68 -15.81 -19.10 1.73
C PHE A 68 -14.48 -19.86 1.81
N LEU A 69 -14.51 -21.19 1.60
CA LEU A 69 -13.32 -22.04 1.58
C LEU A 69 -12.44 -21.86 0.33
N ARG A 70 -12.84 -21.02 -0.63
CA ARG A 70 -12.07 -20.68 -1.83
C ARG A 70 -11.60 -19.24 -1.83
N CYS A 71 -11.91 -18.48 -0.79
CA CYS A 71 -11.31 -17.17 -0.56
C CYS A 71 -9.81 -17.34 -0.31
N GLU A 72 -8.98 -16.65 -1.09
CA GLU A 72 -7.53 -16.78 -1.09
C GLU A 72 -6.89 -16.07 0.10
N ASN A 73 -7.44 -14.91 0.49
CA ASN A 73 -6.88 -14.03 1.52
C ASN A 73 -7.93 -13.57 2.54
N ASP A 74 -7.43 -13.00 3.63
CA ASP A 74 -8.24 -12.54 4.77
C ASP A 74 -9.22 -11.43 4.40
N ALA A 75 -8.83 -10.51 3.51
CA ALA A 75 -9.72 -9.45 3.04
C ALA A 75 -10.95 -9.99 2.29
N GLN A 76 -10.79 -11.04 1.47
CA GLN A 76 -11.92 -11.72 0.83
C GLN A 76 -12.81 -12.42 1.86
N ARG A 77 -12.23 -13.03 2.90
CA ARG A 77 -12.99 -13.68 3.97
C ARG A 77 -13.78 -12.67 4.79
N ASP A 78 -13.18 -11.52 5.13
CA ASP A 78 -13.86 -10.44 5.84
C ASP A 78 -15.03 -9.88 5.00
N HIS A 79 -14.79 -9.65 3.71
CA HIS A 79 -15.84 -9.18 2.79
C HIS A 79 -16.99 -10.19 2.65
N PHE A 80 -16.67 -11.49 2.62
CA PHE A 80 -17.67 -12.55 2.65
C PHE A 80 -18.52 -12.48 3.92
N ILE A 81 -17.89 -12.32 5.08
CA ILE A 81 -18.57 -12.29 6.39
C ILE A 81 -19.53 -11.10 6.48
N ASP A 82 -19.11 -9.94 6.00
CA ASP A 82 -19.96 -8.74 5.94
C ASP A 82 -21.18 -8.98 5.02
N GLY A 83 -20.95 -9.45 3.78
CA GLY A 83 -22.02 -9.74 2.84
C GLY A 83 -22.97 -10.84 3.33
N PHE A 84 -22.45 -11.83 4.05
CA PHE A 84 -23.22 -12.94 4.64
C PHE A 84 -24.31 -12.44 5.58
N TRP A 85 -23.97 -11.46 6.43
CA TRP A 85 -24.91 -10.86 7.36
C TRP A 85 -25.84 -9.87 6.69
N LEU A 86 -25.35 -9.07 5.74
CA LEU A 86 -26.15 -8.08 5.01
C LEU A 86 -27.33 -8.73 4.28
N VAL A 87 -27.11 -9.86 3.60
CA VAL A 87 -28.17 -10.60 2.87
C VAL A 87 -29.25 -11.17 3.80
N ARG A 88 -28.93 -11.30 5.10
CA ARG A 88 -29.82 -11.86 6.13
C ARG A 88 -30.46 -10.79 7.02
N ASP A 89 -30.20 -9.51 6.75
CA ASP A 89 -30.74 -8.41 7.52
C ASP A 89 -32.25 -8.20 7.23
N PRO A 90 -33.14 -8.33 8.23
CA PRO A 90 -34.57 -8.11 8.03
C PRO A 90 -34.94 -6.61 7.99
N THR A 91 -34.08 -5.71 8.47
CA THR A 91 -34.29 -4.27 8.43
C THR A 91 -33.09 -3.52 7.81
N PRO A 92 -32.79 -3.76 6.52
CA PRO A 92 -31.69 -3.07 5.86
C PRO A 92 -31.82 -1.55 6.00
N GLY A 93 -30.81 -0.91 6.59
CA GLY A 93 -30.78 0.52 6.87
C GLY A 93 -31.01 0.90 8.34
N THR A 94 -31.17 -0.05 9.26
CA THR A 94 -31.02 0.22 10.71
C THR A 94 -29.57 -0.09 11.15
N PRO A 95 -29.07 0.47 12.26
CA PRO A 95 -27.69 0.23 12.73
C PRO A 95 -27.44 -1.20 13.18
N ARG A 96 -28.50 -2.00 13.33
CA ARG A 96 -28.47 -3.31 13.98
C ARG A 96 -28.98 -4.35 13.02
N ASN A 97 -28.15 -5.34 12.75
CA ASN A 97 -28.60 -6.53 12.06
C ASN A 97 -29.28 -7.47 13.07
N GLU A 98 -30.60 -7.42 13.18
CA GLU A 98 -31.31 -8.20 14.20
C GLU A 98 -31.17 -9.71 13.97
N ALA A 99 -31.01 -10.15 12.73
CA ALA A 99 -30.76 -11.56 12.42
C ALA A 99 -29.42 -12.05 12.96
N ARG A 100 -28.36 -11.22 12.85
CA ARG A 100 -27.03 -11.49 13.41
C ARG A 100 -27.10 -11.59 14.93
N GLU A 101 -27.68 -10.58 15.58
CA GLU A 101 -27.81 -10.56 17.05
C GLU A 101 -28.61 -11.75 17.56
N GLN A 102 -29.75 -12.02 16.94
CA GLN A 102 -30.59 -13.16 17.29
C GLN A 102 -29.87 -14.50 17.07
N HIS A 103 -29.07 -14.63 16.01
CA HIS A 103 -28.26 -15.84 15.79
C HIS A 103 -27.24 -16.04 16.91
N TYR A 104 -26.48 -15.00 17.26
CA TYR A 104 -25.49 -15.08 18.32
C TYR A 104 -26.12 -15.32 19.71
N GLU A 105 -27.29 -14.74 19.99
CA GLU A 105 -28.06 -15.04 21.19
C GLU A 105 -28.49 -16.51 21.23
N ARG A 106 -29.00 -17.05 20.11
CA ARG A 106 -29.38 -18.48 20.01
C ARG A 106 -28.18 -19.40 20.13
N LEU A 107 -27.03 -19.00 19.61
CA LEU A 107 -25.76 -19.74 19.70
C LEU A 107 -25.27 -19.80 21.16
N GLU A 108 -25.24 -18.67 21.84
CA GLU A 108 -24.86 -18.58 23.26
C GLU A 108 -25.82 -19.40 24.14
N TYR A 109 -27.13 -19.23 23.93
CA TYR A 109 -28.14 -20.01 24.63
C TYR A 109 -27.96 -21.51 24.39
N ALA A 110 -27.71 -21.92 23.14
CA ALA A 110 -27.49 -23.32 22.80
C ALA A 110 -26.25 -23.88 23.50
N ASN A 111 -25.14 -23.14 23.50
CA ASN A 111 -23.93 -23.51 24.21
C ASN A 111 -24.16 -23.65 25.73
N PHE A 112 -24.83 -22.67 26.33
CA PHE A 112 -25.07 -22.64 27.77
C PHE A 112 -26.07 -23.70 28.25
N GLN A 113 -27.16 -23.93 27.51
CA GLN A 113 -28.23 -24.85 27.92
C GLN A 113 -27.96 -26.28 27.48
N PHE A 114 -27.48 -26.49 26.26
CA PHE A 114 -27.33 -27.83 25.69
C PHE A 114 -25.90 -28.37 25.77
N GLY A 115 -24.91 -27.55 26.15
CA GLY A 115 -23.52 -27.97 26.38
C GLY A 115 -23.27 -28.65 27.74
N ARG A 116 -24.21 -28.57 28.69
CA ARG A 116 -24.02 -29.07 30.07
C ARG A 116 -23.86 -30.59 30.19
N ASP A 117 -24.47 -31.32 29.24
CA ASP A 117 -24.56 -32.79 29.26
C ASP A 117 -23.60 -33.46 28.27
N THR A 118 -22.67 -32.71 27.68
CA THR A 118 -21.80 -33.18 26.58
C THR A 118 -20.40 -32.57 26.66
N SER A 119 -19.42 -33.18 25.97
CA SER A 119 -18.04 -32.70 25.92
C SER A 119 -17.76 -31.75 24.75
N ARG A 120 -18.75 -31.51 23.88
CA ARG A 120 -18.69 -30.58 22.74
C ARG A 120 -19.56 -29.34 22.99
N PRO A 121 -19.33 -28.21 22.29
CA PRO A 121 -20.19 -27.04 22.41
C PRO A 121 -21.66 -27.38 22.19
N GLY A 122 -22.54 -26.82 23.02
CA GLY A 122 -23.98 -27.11 22.98
C GLY A 122 -24.63 -26.77 21.63
N SER A 123 -24.10 -25.79 20.90
CA SER A 123 -24.48 -25.44 19.54
C SER A 123 -24.30 -26.57 18.52
N GLN A 124 -23.41 -27.53 18.78
CA GLN A 124 -23.15 -28.70 17.93
C GLN A 124 -24.05 -29.90 18.26
N THR A 125 -24.84 -29.84 19.34
CA THR A 125 -25.82 -30.87 19.69
C THR A 125 -27.07 -30.76 18.82
N ASP A 126 -27.83 -31.86 18.68
CA ASP A 126 -29.05 -31.84 17.88
C ASP A 126 -30.09 -30.82 18.38
N ARG A 127 -30.23 -30.68 19.70
CA ARG A 127 -31.08 -29.65 20.32
C ARG A 127 -30.58 -28.24 20.01
N GLY A 128 -29.27 -28.03 20.09
CA GLY A 128 -28.65 -26.73 19.78
C GLY A 128 -28.80 -26.34 18.32
N ARG A 129 -28.69 -27.29 17.38
CA ARG A 129 -28.88 -27.02 15.93
C ARG A 129 -30.33 -26.67 15.61
N VAL A 130 -31.28 -27.42 16.16
CA VAL A 130 -32.72 -27.12 15.98
C VAL A 130 -33.08 -25.77 16.60
N HIS A 131 -32.55 -25.44 17.79
CA HIS A 131 -32.79 -24.14 18.43
C HIS A 131 -32.19 -22.96 17.65
N GLN A 132 -31.02 -23.12 17.04
CA GLN A 132 -30.45 -22.08 16.18
C GLN A 132 -31.32 -21.82 14.94
N LEU A 133 -31.83 -22.88 14.29
CA LEU A 133 -32.67 -22.77 13.09
C LEU A 133 -34.08 -22.22 13.38
N LEU A 134 -34.78 -22.80 14.35
CA LEU A 134 -36.20 -22.52 14.59
C LEU A 134 -36.45 -21.55 15.76
N GLY A 135 -35.43 -21.24 16.55
CA GLY A 135 -35.55 -20.45 17.77
C GLY A 135 -36.14 -21.26 18.93
N LYS A 136 -36.75 -20.55 19.88
CA LYS A 136 -37.39 -21.16 21.05
C LYS A 136 -38.69 -21.85 20.66
N PRO A 137 -38.91 -23.12 21.04
CA PRO A 137 -40.19 -23.79 20.81
C PRO A 137 -41.32 -23.13 21.60
N MET A 138 -42.54 -23.24 21.07
CA MET A 138 -43.76 -22.75 21.71
C MET A 138 -44.00 -23.46 23.04
N ASP A 139 -43.78 -24.78 23.08
CA ASP A 139 -43.84 -25.57 24.31
C ASP A 139 -42.78 -26.68 24.32
N ILE A 140 -42.36 -27.10 25.51
CA ILE A 140 -41.42 -28.20 25.71
C ILE A 140 -41.99 -29.16 26.76
N ASN A 141 -42.40 -30.34 26.31
CA ASN A 141 -42.73 -31.45 27.20
C ASN A 141 -41.45 -32.23 27.54
N ARG A 142 -41.06 -32.20 28.82
CA ARG A 142 -39.84 -32.86 29.32
C ARG A 142 -40.19 -34.09 30.14
N LEU A 143 -39.80 -35.25 29.63
CA LEU A 143 -39.96 -36.53 30.29
C LEU A 143 -38.63 -36.94 30.90
N ALA A 144 -38.51 -36.79 32.21
CA ALA A 144 -37.42 -37.40 32.98
C ALA A 144 -37.57 -38.94 32.95
N ASN A 145 -36.51 -39.69 33.28
CA ASN A 145 -36.51 -41.16 33.20
C ASN A 145 -37.79 -41.78 33.79
N THR A 146 -38.66 -42.32 32.92
CA THR A 146 -39.97 -42.82 33.32
C THR A 146 -39.90 -44.32 33.61
N GLN A 147 -40.99 -44.92 34.08
CA GLN A 147 -41.01 -46.35 34.37
C GLN A 147 -40.76 -47.22 33.12
N ALA A 148 -41.17 -46.77 31.93
CA ALA A 148 -41.11 -47.56 30.69
C ALA A 148 -40.33 -46.90 29.52
N ALA A 149 -40.03 -45.60 29.59
CA ALA A 149 -39.32 -44.87 28.53
C ALA A 149 -38.05 -44.19 29.03
N TYR A 150 -37.04 -44.09 28.17
CA TYR A 150 -35.85 -43.27 28.40
C TYR A 150 -36.21 -41.78 28.47
N PRO A 151 -35.35 -40.93 29.08
CA PRO A 151 -35.56 -39.49 29.09
C PRO A 151 -35.75 -38.93 27.67
N ALA A 152 -36.79 -38.15 27.47
CA ALA A 152 -37.15 -37.56 26.19
C ALA A 152 -37.62 -36.11 26.35
N GLU A 153 -37.44 -35.30 25.31
CA GLU A 153 -37.99 -33.95 25.20
C GLU A 153 -38.76 -33.84 23.89
N ILE A 154 -39.97 -33.31 23.96
CA ILE A 154 -40.83 -33.10 22.80
C ILE A 154 -41.08 -31.60 22.70
N TRP A 155 -40.59 -31.02 21.63
CA TRP A 155 -40.65 -29.59 21.38
C TRP A 155 -41.75 -29.32 20.38
N PHE A 156 -42.72 -28.49 20.76
CA PHE A 156 -43.80 -28.08 19.87
C PHE A 156 -43.49 -26.72 19.28
N TYR A 157 -43.53 -26.61 17.95
CA TYR A 157 -43.24 -25.38 17.22
C TYR A 157 -44.49 -24.80 16.56
N ASN A 158 -44.56 -23.48 16.57
CA ASN A 158 -45.44 -22.67 15.73
C ASN A 158 -44.56 -21.69 14.95
N VAL A 159 -44.37 -21.92 13.65
CA VAL A 159 -43.44 -21.15 12.82
C VAL A 159 -44.08 -20.71 11.50
N ASP A 160 -43.48 -19.70 10.86
CA ASP A 160 -43.95 -19.20 9.58
C ASP A 160 -43.80 -20.28 8.48
N PRO A 161 -44.88 -20.66 7.77
CA PRO A 161 -44.83 -21.58 6.63
C PRO A 161 -43.85 -21.18 5.52
N ARG A 162 -43.46 -19.90 5.42
CA ARG A 162 -42.44 -19.42 4.48
C ARG A 162 -41.09 -20.13 4.65
N LEU A 163 -40.80 -20.68 5.83
CA LEU A 163 -39.63 -21.53 6.09
C LEU A 163 -39.68 -22.88 5.37
N GLY A 164 -40.79 -23.23 4.72
CA GLY A 164 -40.93 -24.48 3.97
C GLY A 164 -41.30 -25.69 4.82
N VAL A 165 -41.72 -25.46 6.06
CA VAL A 165 -42.20 -26.46 7.02
C VAL A 165 -43.66 -26.16 7.38
N PRO A 166 -44.44 -27.13 7.90
CA PRO A 166 -45.80 -26.88 8.38
C PRO A 166 -45.82 -25.82 9.48
N SER A 167 -46.93 -25.10 9.66
CA SER A 167 -47.06 -24.11 10.75
C SER A 167 -46.90 -24.73 12.13
N TYR A 168 -47.41 -25.95 12.33
CA TYR A 168 -47.41 -26.64 13.61
C TYR A 168 -46.80 -28.02 13.45
N PHE A 169 -45.79 -28.33 14.26
CA PHE A 169 -45.15 -29.65 14.30
C PHE A 169 -44.40 -29.87 15.60
N TYR A 170 -44.03 -31.14 15.83
CA TYR A 170 -43.18 -31.57 16.92
C TYR A 170 -41.75 -31.82 16.44
N VAL A 171 -40.79 -31.65 17.32
CA VAL A 171 -39.44 -32.20 17.20
C VAL A 171 -39.15 -32.95 18.48
N ALA A 172 -38.80 -34.23 18.37
CA ALA A 172 -38.55 -35.07 19.53
C ALA A 172 -37.05 -35.35 19.68
N PHE A 173 -36.57 -35.38 20.92
CA PHE A 173 -35.22 -35.74 21.29
C PHE A 173 -35.24 -36.77 22.42
N TYR A 174 -34.25 -37.65 22.47
CA TYR A 174 -34.16 -38.65 23.53
C TYR A 174 -32.72 -38.97 23.93
N LYS A 175 -32.51 -39.45 25.15
CA LYS A 175 -31.21 -39.98 25.59
C LYS A 175 -31.09 -41.43 25.19
N TYR A 176 -30.15 -41.75 24.29
CA TYR A 176 -29.89 -43.13 23.89
C TYR A 176 -29.46 -43.96 25.11
N LEU A 177 -30.18 -45.04 25.39
CA LEU A 177 -29.97 -45.89 26.56
C LEU A 177 -30.05 -45.15 27.92
N GLY A 178 -30.62 -43.95 27.95
CA GLY A 178 -30.84 -43.16 29.16
C GLY A 178 -29.64 -42.36 29.66
N TYR A 179 -28.53 -42.32 28.93
CA TYR A 179 -27.33 -41.57 29.29
C TYR A 179 -26.86 -40.66 28.16
N GLY A 180 -25.93 -39.74 28.48
CA GLY A 180 -25.34 -38.81 27.51
C GLY A 180 -26.25 -37.65 27.13
N GLU A 181 -25.98 -37.10 25.95
CA GLU A 181 -26.73 -35.98 25.37
C GLU A 181 -28.05 -36.46 24.73
N TYR A 182 -28.98 -35.52 24.56
CA TYR A 182 -30.21 -35.76 23.81
C TYR A 182 -29.93 -35.71 22.31
N ILE A 183 -30.31 -36.77 21.61
CA ILE A 183 -30.20 -36.90 20.15
C ILE A 183 -31.57 -36.76 19.48
N LEU A 184 -31.59 -36.25 18.25
CA LEU A 184 -32.80 -36.06 17.45
C LEU A 184 -33.45 -37.42 17.15
N TYR A 185 -34.72 -37.56 17.52
CA TYR A 185 -35.51 -38.75 17.22
C TYR A 185 -36.09 -38.69 15.81
N ARG A 186 -35.91 -39.75 15.04
CA ARG A 186 -36.48 -39.92 13.69
C ARG A 186 -37.51 -41.06 13.68
N PRO A 187 -38.80 -40.79 13.52
CA PRO A 187 -39.83 -41.83 13.61
C PRO A 187 -39.57 -43.06 12.72
N VAL A 188 -39.13 -42.86 11.47
CA VAL A 188 -38.83 -43.98 10.55
C VAL A 188 -37.45 -44.58 10.82
N GLY A 189 -36.41 -43.74 11.02
CA GLY A 189 -35.04 -44.20 11.21
C GLY A 189 -34.76 -44.88 12.56
N ASP A 190 -35.44 -44.45 13.63
CA ASP A 190 -35.24 -44.94 14.99
C ASP A 190 -36.31 -45.92 15.43
N GLY A 191 -37.56 -45.66 15.07
CA GLY A 191 -38.73 -46.44 15.49
C GLY A 191 -39.09 -46.26 16.98
N PRO A 192 -40.32 -46.58 17.38
CA PRO A 192 -40.83 -46.33 18.74
C PRO A 192 -40.08 -47.12 19.82
N MET A 193 -39.50 -48.27 19.45
CA MET A 193 -38.77 -49.14 20.39
C MET A 193 -37.52 -48.49 20.99
N LYS A 194 -36.86 -47.55 20.29
CA LYS A 194 -35.67 -46.87 20.82
C LYS A 194 -35.98 -45.88 21.95
N LEU A 195 -37.24 -45.46 22.09
CA LEU A 195 -37.69 -44.59 23.18
C LEU A 195 -37.91 -45.38 24.48
N LEU A 196 -38.07 -46.70 24.39
CA LEU A 196 -38.40 -47.55 25.54
C LEU A 196 -37.14 -48.02 26.28
N ASN A 197 -37.20 -47.97 27.61
CA ASN A 197 -36.18 -48.56 28.47
C ASN A 197 -36.38 -50.10 28.55
N PRO A 198 -35.47 -50.87 29.20
CA PRO A 198 -35.61 -52.33 29.25
C PRO A 198 -36.93 -52.83 29.86
N ALA A 199 -37.53 -52.08 30.79
CA ALA A 199 -38.83 -52.42 31.37
C ALA A 199 -39.97 -52.16 30.38
N GLY A 200 -39.95 -51.06 29.63
CA GLY A 200 -40.91 -50.80 28.56
C GLY A 200 -40.84 -51.82 27.43
N VAL A 201 -39.62 -52.22 27.02
CA VAL A 201 -39.43 -53.29 26.02
C VAL A 201 -40.01 -54.62 26.52
N ALA A 202 -39.88 -54.93 27.82
CA ALA A 202 -40.47 -56.13 28.41
C ALA A 202 -42.02 -56.06 28.38
N GLN A 203 -42.62 -54.91 28.68
CA GLN A 203 -44.07 -54.69 28.58
C GLN A 203 -44.57 -54.83 27.13
N VAL A 204 -43.84 -54.29 26.15
CA VAL A 204 -44.17 -54.48 24.73
C VAL A 204 -44.16 -55.95 24.35
N ARG A 205 -43.16 -56.71 24.77
CA ARG A 205 -43.10 -58.16 24.53
C ARG A 205 -44.27 -58.89 25.17
N GLU A 206 -44.60 -58.58 26.43
CA GLU A 206 -45.73 -59.17 27.13
C GLU A 206 -47.07 -58.89 26.39
N LEU A 207 -47.29 -57.65 25.96
CA LEU A 207 -48.47 -57.28 25.16
C LEU A 207 -48.48 -57.96 23.79
N THR A 208 -47.32 -58.13 23.15
CA THR A 208 -47.23 -58.77 21.83
C THR A 208 -47.52 -60.29 21.89
N TYR A 209 -47.19 -60.96 23.00
CA TYR A 209 -47.46 -62.40 23.19
C TYR A 209 -48.77 -62.71 23.93
N GLY A 210 -49.35 -61.76 24.67
CA GLY A 210 -50.51 -61.96 25.54
C GLY A 210 -51.89 -61.76 24.88
N TRP A 211 -51.95 -61.21 23.67
CA TRP A 211 -53.20 -60.89 22.98
C TRP A 211 -53.46 -61.86 21.82
N GLN A 212 -54.54 -62.65 21.92
CA GLN A 212 -54.88 -63.72 20.97
C GLN A 212 -55.24 -63.22 19.55
N ASP A 213 -55.48 -61.91 19.38
CA ASP A 213 -55.95 -61.26 18.15
C ASP A 213 -54.94 -60.23 17.55
N MET A 214 -53.72 -60.09 18.09
CA MET A 214 -52.73 -59.16 17.51
C MET A 214 -51.97 -59.77 16.32
N PRO A 215 -51.72 -59.00 15.23
CA PRO A 215 -50.94 -59.48 14.09
C PRO A 215 -49.50 -59.82 14.52
N ALA A 216 -49.07 -61.07 14.32
CA ALA A 216 -47.69 -61.47 14.61
C ALA A 216 -46.69 -60.77 13.67
N GLY A 217 -45.59 -60.24 14.23
CA GLY A 217 -44.53 -59.56 13.50
C GLY A 217 -44.39 -58.07 13.86
N ALA A 218 -43.56 -57.35 13.10
CA ALA A 218 -43.17 -55.97 13.39
C ALA A 218 -44.35 -55.00 13.60
N PHE A 219 -45.48 -55.24 12.94
CA PHE A 219 -46.70 -54.43 13.07
C PHE A 219 -47.32 -54.52 14.48
N GLY A 220 -47.43 -55.73 15.04
CA GLY A 220 -47.95 -55.93 16.39
C GLY A 220 -47.03 -55.34 17.47
N GLU A 221 -45.71 -55.44 17.26
CA GLU A 221 -44.71 -54.85 18.16
C GLU A 221 -44.79 -53.31 18.17
N MET A 222 -44.99 -52.67 17.02
CA MET A 222 -45.19 -51.22 16.91
C MET A 222 -46.48 -50.77 17.63
N GLN A 223 -47.59 -51.49 17.47
CA GLN A 223 -48.84 -51.15 18.13
C GLN A 223 -48.79 -51.35 19.66
N ALA A 224 -48.08 -52.40 20.12
CA ALA A 224 -47.77 -52.60 21.52
C ALA A 224 -46.86 -51.48 22.06
N ALA A 225 -45.84 -51.06 21.31
CA ALA A 225 -44.98 -49.95 21.67
C ALA A 225 -45.73 -48.62 21.80
N TYR A 226 -46.66 -48.33 20.88
CA TYR A 226 -47.55 -47.18 20.98
C TYR A 226 -48.39 -47.21 22.26
N THR A 227 -48.93 -48.38 22.61
CA THR A 227 -49.76 -48.57 23.81
C THR A 227 -48.95 -48.28 25.08
N VAL A 228 -47.74 -48.83 25.18
CA VAL A 228 -46.83 -48.59 26.32
C VAL A 228 -46.42 -47.13 26.40
N LEU A 229 -46.02 -46.52 25.28
CA LEU A 229 -45.64 -45.09 25.26
C LEU A 229 -46.81 -44.18 25.63
N ARG A 230 -48.04 -44.53 25.23
CA ARG A 230 -49.24 -43.74 25.55
C ARG A 230 -49.58 -43.75 27.04
N GLU A 231 -49.27 -44.84 27.75
CA GLU A 231 -49.38 -44.89 29.20
C GLU A 231 -48.31 -44.04 29.90
N VAL A 232 -47.16 -43.85 29.26
CA VAL A 232 -46.12 -42.94 29.73
C VAL A 232 -46.53 -41.48 29.52
N ASP A 233 -46.79 -41.11 28.26
CA ASP A 233 -47.20 -39.76 27.88
C ASP A 233 -47.86 -39.78 26.49
N PHE A 234 -48.93 -38.98 26.34
CA PHE A 234 -49.71 -38.96 25.10
C PHE A 234 -48.95 -38.34 23.93
N GLU A 235 -48.19 -37.26 24.16
CA GLU A 235 -47.42 -36.58 23.13
C GLU A 235 -46.22 -37.42 22.70
N LEU A 236 -45.58 -38.13 23.65
CA LEU A 236 -44.49 -39.07 23.33
C LEU A 236 -44.95 -40.19 22.41
N ALA A 237 -46.12 -40.77 22.70
CA ALA A 237 -46.70 -41.81 21.87
C ALA A 237 -47.05 -41.30 20.47
N HIS A 238 -47.54 -40.07 20.36
CA HIS A 238 -47.81 -39.42 19.07
C HIS A 238 -46.50 -39.18 18.30
N ALA A 239 -45.53 -38.49 18.92
CA ALA A 239 -44.25 -38.14 18.31
C ALA A 239 -43.41 -39.36 17.90
N ALA A 240 -43.61 -40.51 18.55
CA ALA A 240 -43.00 -41.78 18.18
C ALA A 240 -43.41 -42.29 16.79
N PHE A 241 -44.54 -41.81 16.25
CA PHE A 241 -45.07 -42.22 14.95
C PHE A 241 -45.21 -41.06 13.97
N SER A 242 -45.57 -39.87 14.43
CA SER A 242 -45.63 -38.69 13.58
C SER A 242 -45.28 -37.42 14.35
N LEU A 243 -44.42 -36.62 13.76
CA LEU A 243 -44.10 -35.27 14.21
C LEU A 243 -45.14 -34.23 13.74
N ILE A 244 -46.12 -34.62 12.92
CA ILE A 244 -47.13 -33.72 12.36
C ILE A 244 -48.47 -33.93 13.11
N PRO A 245 -49.00 -32.89 13.79
CA PRO A 245 -50.29 -32.97 14.46
C PRO A 245 -51.42 -33.34 13.50
N GLY A 246 -52.27 -34.28 13.90
CA GLY A 246 -53.46 -34.67 13.13
C GLY A 246 -53.21 -35.58 11.92
N GLU A 247 -51.96 -36.01 11.69
CA GLU A 247 -51.64 -36.96 10.63
C GLU A 247 -52.11 -38.40 10.94
N GLY A 248 -52.67 -39.09 9.95
CA GLY A 248 -53.29 -40.42 10.10
C GLY A 248 -52.34 -41.60 10.34
N SER A 249 -51.04 -41.38 10.59
CA SER A 249 -50.04 -42.44 10.79
C SER A 249 -50.34 -43.35 12.00
N LEU A 250 -51.04 -42.80 13.00
CA LEU A 250 -51.56 -43.55 14.14
C LEU A 250 -52.63 -44.60 13.76
N VAL A 251 -53.30 -44.40 12.62
CA VAL A 251 -54.33 -45.32 12.09
C VAL A 251 -53.69 -46.45 11.28
N SER A 252 -52.56 -46.18 10.60
CA SER A 252 -51.82 -47.17 9.83
C SER A 252 -50.84 -48.01 10.67
N GLY A 253 -50.57 -47.62 11.92
CA GLY A 253 -49.67 -48.36 12.82
C GLY A 253 -48.19 -48.30 12.44
N MET A 254 -47.82 -47.44 11.48
CA MET A 254 -46.46 -47.31 10.95
C MET A 254 -45.97 -45.87 11.16
N PRO A 255 -44.67 -45.65 11.41
CA PRO A 255 -44.11 -44.29 11.47
C PRO A 255 -44.25 -43.54 10.14
N SER A 256 -44.50 -42.23 10.22
CA SER A 256 -44.74 -41.38 9.04
C SER A 256 -43.44 -40.98 8.36
N LEU A 257 -43.35 -41.26 7.06
CA LEU A 257 -42.27 -40.74 6.21
C LEU A 257 -42.30 -39.21 6.11
N ALA A 258 -43.47 -38.57 6.23
CA ALA A 258 -43.59 -37.12 6.20
C ALA A 258 -42.88 -36.45 7.40
N SER A 259 -42.71 -37.18 8.51
CA SER A 259 -41.94 -36.69 9.66
C SER A 259 -40.44 -36.62 9.38
N ASP A 260 -39.88 -37.60 8.67
CA ASP A 260 -38.48 -37.57 8.27
C ASP A 260 -38.23 -36.53 7.16
N VAL A 261 -39.19 -36.35 6.25
CA VAL A 261 -39.17 -35.23 5.27
C VAL A 261 -39.17 -33.89 5.98
N LEU A 262 -40.04 -33.69 6.97
CA LEU A 262 -40.06 -32.49 7.82
C LEU A 262 -38.70 -32.21 8.47
N LEU A 263 -38.06 -33.23 9.07
CA LEU A 263 -36.74 -33.05 9.69
C LEU A 263 -35.66 -32.67 8.65
N GLY A 264 -35.76 -33.21 7.43
CA GLY A 264 -34.92 -32.81 6.30
C GLY A 264 -35.19 -31.36 5.86
N ASP A 265 -36.46 -30.97 5.77
CA ASP A 265 -36.86 -29.60 5.42
C ASP A 265 -36.38 -28.59 6.45
N ILE A 266 -36.46 -28.92 7.75
CA ILE A 266 -35.90 -28.09 8.85
C ILE A 266 -34.40 -27.88 8.64
N GLN A 267 -33.64 -28.93 8.33
CA GLN A 267 -32.19 -28.82 8.06
C GLN A 267 -31.88 -28.02 6.79
N ASN A 268 -32.80 -27.97 5.84
CA ASN A 268 -32.64 -27.28 4.56
C ASN A 268 -33.14 -25.82 4.58
N ILE A 269 -33.63 -25.31 5.72
CA ILE A 269 -34.08 -23.91 5.88
C ILE A 269 -33.06 -22.90 5.34
N PRO A 270 -31.74 -23.00 5.63
CA PRO A 270 -30.77 -22.03 5.12
C PRO A 270 -30.76 -21.95 3.59
N ASN A 271 -30.75 -23.10 2.91
CA ASN A 271 -30.78 -23.17 1.44
C ASN A 271 -32.14 -22.76 0.86
N ARG A 272 -33.18 -22.64 1.68
CA ARG A 272 -34.50 -22.15 1.25
C ARG A 272 -34.62 -20.64 1.36
N LEU A 273 -34.09 -20.08 2.44
CA LEU A 273 -34.02 -18.64 2.68
C LEU A 273 -33.06 -17.97 1.68
N VAL A 274 -31.92 -18.64 1.41
CA VAL A 274 -30.91 -18.17 0.46
C VAL A 274 -30.67 -19.29 -0.58
N PRO A 275 -31.50 -19.38 -1.64
CA PRO A 275 -31.44 -20.49 -2.61
C PRO A 275 -30.22 -20.43 -3.54
N THR A 276 -29.54 -19.29 -3.62
CA THR A 276 -28.38 -19.07 -4.47
C THR A 276 -27.28 -18.35 -3.71
N ALA A 277 -26.02 -18.78 -3.87
CA ALA A 277 -24.84 -18.05 -3.39
C ALA A 277 -24.35 -17.00 -4.41
N ALA A 278 -25.25 -16.49 -5.26
CA ALA A 278 -24.91 -15.53 -6.31
C ALA A 278 -24.24 -14.27 -5.73
N TRP A 279 -24.74 -13.79 -4.58
CA TRP A 279 -24.16 -12.66 -3.83
C TRP A 279 -22.69 -12.88 -3.44
N ALA A 280 -22.28 -14.15 -3.28
CA ALA A 280 -20.97 -14.50 -2.74
C ALA A 280 -19.92 -14.78 -3.84
N TYR A 281 -20.32 -15.08 -5.08
CA TYR A 281 -19.36 -15.32 -6.18
C TYR A 281 -18.47 -14.11 -6.53
N PRO A 282 -18.96 -12.85 -6.49
CA PRO A 282 -18.14 -11.64 -6.61
C PRO A 282 -16.93 -11.60 -5.66
N VAL A 283 -17.04 -12.21 -4.48
CA VAL A 283 -15.98 -12.24 -3.47
C VAL A 283 -14.74 -13.01 -3.97
N LEU A 284 -14.93 -14.05 -4.79
CA LEU A 284 -13.84 -14.89 -5.31
C LEU A 284 -13.10 -14.22 -6.46
N THR A 285 -13.83 -13.58 -7.36
CA THR A 285 -13.26 -12.93 -8.55
C THR A 285 -12.67 -11.56 -8.24
N GLY A 286 -13.01 -10.97 -7.09
CA GLY A 286 -12.74 -9.55 -6.83
C GLY A 286 -13.53 -8.61 -7.76
N ILE A 287 -14.45 -9.15 -8.56
CA ILE A 287 -15.33 -8.41 -9.45
C ILE A 287 -16.62 -8.17 -8.67
N VAL A 288 -16.76 -7.00 -8.07
CA VAL A 288 -18.07 -6.52 -7.63
C VAL A 288 -18.86 -6.24 -8.92
N GLU A 289 -19.85 -7.08 -9.22
CA GLU A 289 -20.88 -6.69 -10.18
C GLU A 289 -21.63 -5.50 -9.57
N ALA A 290 -21.21 -4.28 -9.92
CA ALA A 290 -21.98 -3.09 -9.62
C ALA A 290 -23.30 -3.21 -10.39
N GLU A 291 -24.39 -3.50 -9.70
CA GLU A 291 -25.72 -3.36 -10.27
C GLU A 291 -25.98 -1.85 -10.41
N VAL A 292 -25.48 -1.25 -11.48
CA VAL A 292 -25.62 0.19 -11.75
C VAL A 292 -27.09 0.49 -12.04
N ARG A 293 -27.80 1.00 -11.03
CA ARG A 293 -29.14 1.58 -11.19
C ARG A 293 -29.03 3.10 -11.14
N PHE A 294 -29.45 3.75 -12.22
CA PHE A 294 -29.31 5.19 -12.45
C PHE A 294 -30.50 5.99 -11.91
N GLU A 295 -30.77 5.92 -10.61
CA GLU A 295 -31.73 6.83 -10.00
C GLU A 295 -30.97 7.98 -9.31
N THR A 296 -31.23 9.22 -9.74
CA THR A 296 -30.56 10.42 -9.18
C THR A 296 -31.38 10.97 -8.02
N LEU A 297 -30.75 11.11 -6.85
CA LEU A 297 -31.33 11.84 -5.73
C LEU A 297 -31.17 13.33 -6.01
N PRO A 298 -32.26 14.12 -6.12
CA PRO A 298 -32.16 15.57 -6.31
C PRO A 298 -31.64 16.22 -5.03
N VAL A 299 -30.32 16.35 -4.91
CA VAL A 299 -29.64 16.98 -3.77
C VAL A 299 -29.01 18.29 -4.21
N THR A 300 -29.21 19.34 -3.43
CA THR A 300 -28.42 20.58 -3.51
C THR A 300 -27.43 20.60 -2.36
N ILE A 301 -26.15 20.90 -2.63
CA ILE A 301 -25.10 20.86 -1.60
C ILE A 301 -24.42 22.23 -1.54
N SER A 302 -24.04 22.66 -0.35
CA SER A 302 -23.23 23.86 -0.09
C SER A 302 -22.09 23.51 0.86
N ALA A 303 -20.89 24.02 0.59
CA ALA A 303 -19.73 23.83 1.45
C ALA A 303 -18.92 25.14 1.57
N ALA A 304 -18.36 25.38 2.77
CA ALA A 304 -17.50 26.53 3.04
C ALA A 304 -16.50 26.22 4.17
N ALA A 305 -15.29 26.77 4.07
CA ALA A 305 -14.24 26.61 5.07
C ALA A 305 -14.14 27.83 5.99
N PHE A 306 -14.09 27.59 7.30
CA PHE A 306 -14.02 28.63 8.34
C PHE A 306 -13.04 28.23 9.46
N ILE A 307 -12.48 29.23 10.15
CA ILE A 307 -11.63 29.04 11.33
C ILE A 307 -12.50 29.12 12.58
N ASP A 308 -12.45 28.08 13.41
CA ASP A 308 -13.03 28.08 14.74
C ASP A 308 -12.14 28.89 15.71
N PRO A 309 -12.70 29.54 16.76
CA PRO A 309 -11.88 30.31 17.71
C PRO A 309 -10.76 29.53 18.42
N SER A 310 -10.79 28.19 18.40
CA SER A 310 -9.66 27.35 18.83
C SER A 310 -8.43 27.42 17.91
N GLY A 311 -8.57 27.98 16.71
CA GLY A 311 -7.56 28.03 15.65
C GLY A 311 -7.59 26.86 14.69
N VAL A 312 -8.59 25.98 14.78
CA VAL A 312 -8.74 24.83 13.88
C VAL A 312 -9.63 25.22 12.70
N PRO A 313 -9.17 25.07 11.44
CA PRO A 313 -10.01 25.24 10.28
C PRO A 313 -10.90 24.00 10.05
N PHE A 314 -12.17 24.25 9.73
CA PHE A 314 -13.16 23.22 9.40
C PHE A 314 -13.80 23.52 8.05
N ILE A 315 -14.03 22.48 7.26
CA ILE A 315 -14.97 22.53 6.14
C ILE A 315 -16.35 22.22 6.71
N HIS A 316 -17.26 23.16 6.58
CA HIS A 316 -18.66 22.98 6.92
C HIS A 316 -19.46 22.74 5.65
N TYR A 317 -20.31 21.72 5.64
CA TYR A 317 -21.14 21.41 4.48
C TYR A 317 -22.58 21.06 4.88
N ALA A 318 -23.50 21.43 3.99
CA ALA A 318 -24.91 21.18 4.14
C ALA A 318 -25.50 20.65 2.83
N ALA A 319 -26.36 19.65 2.92
CA ALA A 319 -27.01 19.02 1.79
C ALA A 319 -28.53 19.04 1.97
N GLN A 320 -29.24 19.50 0.96
CA GLN A 320 -30.69 19.64 0.95
C GLN A 320 -31.30 18.70 -0.09
N THR A 321 -32.36 17.99 0.27
CA THR A 321 -33.14 17.14 -0.64
C THR A 321 -34.64 17.22 -0.34
N GLU A 322 -35.47 16.76 -1.26
CA GLU A 322 -36.92 16.67 -1.06
C GLU A 322 -37.28 15.48 -0.18
N GLY A 323 -38.09 15.72 0.84
CA GLY A 323 -38.55 14.74 1.80
C GLY A 323 -39.27 13.53 1.19
N GLY A 324 -39.99 13.74 0.09
CA GLY A 324 -40.72 12.68 -0.60
C GLY A 324 -39.83 11.64 -1.28
N ARG A 325 -38.54 11.95 -1.44
CA ARG A 325 -37.51 11.03 -1.96
C ARG A 325 -36.82 10.23 -0.85
N LEU A 326 -37.15 10.51 0.41
CA LEU A 326 -36.54 9.87 1.55
C LEU A 326 -37.33 8.63 1.96
N ASN A 327 -36.63 7.49 2.01
CA ASN A 327 -37.22 6.28 2.57
C ASN A 327 -37.16 6.34 4.09
N LEU A 328 -38.32 6.13 4.72
CA LEU A 328 -38.44 6.08 6.17
C LEU A 328 -38.84 4.66 6.56
N ASN A 329 -37.89 3.91 7.11
CA ASN A 329 -38.12 2.56 7.63
C ASN A 329 -38.77 2.65 9.02
N ASN A 330 -39.81 1.88 9.28
CA ASN A 330 -40.46 1.88 10.59
C ASN A 330 -39.94 0.71 11.44
N TYR A 331 -39.47 1.02 12.64
CA TYR A 331 -39.15 0.04 13.67
C TYR A 331 -39.60 0.55 15.05
N GLU A 332 -40.37 -0.27 15.78
CA GLU A 332 -40.87 0.03 17.14
C GLU A 332 -41.48 1.45 17.28
N ASP A 333 -42.38 1.82 16.37
CA ASP A 333 -43.08 3.13 16.32
C ASP A 333 -42.19 4.36 16.02
N ASN A 334 -40.92 4.14 15.68
CA ASN A 334 -39.99 5.16 15.21
C ASN A 334 -39.68 5.00 13.71
N TYR A 335 -39.58 6.12 13.01
CA TYR A 335 -39.20 6.15 11.60
C TYR A 335 -37.72 6.47 11.46
N TYR A 336 -36.97 5.61 10.79
CA TYR A 336 -35.54 5.77 10.57
C TYR A 336 -35.29 6.24 9.15
N LEU A 337 -34.51 7.31 9.08
CA LEU A 337 -33.98 7.88 7.88
C LEU A 337 -32.49 7.55 7.82
N THR A 338 -32.06 6.87 6.77
CA THR A 338 -30.69 6.38 6.63
C THR A 338 -30.11 6.78 5.30
N PHE A 339 -28.96 7.45 5.34
CA PHE A 339 -28.17 7.78 4.15
C PHE A 339 -26.71 7.53 4.41
N GLU A 340 -26.01 7.25 3.34
CA GLU A 340 -24.57 7.09 3.33
C GLU A 340 -23.94 8.36 2.77
N VAL A 341 -23.09 9.00 3.56
CA VAL A 341 -22.34 10.19 3.15
C VAL A 341 -20.89 9.80 2.97
N ALA A 342 -20.37 9.99 1.76
CA ALA A 342 -18.98 9.79 1.43
C ALA A 342 -18.42 11.07 0.84
N GLY A 343 -17.14 11.33 1.07
CA GLY A 343 -16.48 12.47 0.45
C GLY A 343 -14.99 12.45 0.65
N SER A 344 -14.29 13.17 -0.22
CA SER A 344 -12.85 13.28 -0.22
C SER A 344 -12.42 14.72 -0.43
N LEU A 345 -11.34 15.08 0.25
CA LEU A 345 -10.62 16.31 0.06
C LEU A 345 -9.35 15.97 -0.73
N THR A 346 -9.24 16.52 -1.94
CA THR A 346 -8.08 16.33 -2.81
C THR A 346 -7.29 17.61 -2.98
N ASP A 347 -5.97 17.51 -3.11
CA ASP A 347 -5.12 18.66 -3.43
C ASP A 347 -5.10 18.97 -4.94
N GLU A 348 -4.34 19.98 -5.34
CA GLU A 348 -4.16 20.36 -6.75
C GLU A 348 -3.48 19.25 -7.58
N GLN A 349 -2.78 18.31 -6.96
CA GLN A 349 -2.16 17.14 -7.60
C GLN A 349 -3.09 15.90 -7.61
N GLN A 350 -4.34 16.04 -7.17
CA GLN A 350 -5.33 14.97 -7.02
C GLN A 350 -4.97 13.89 -5.99
N ASN A 351 -4.07 14.18 -5.05
CA ASN A 351 -3.84 13.31 -3.90
C ASN A 351 -4.99 13.46 -2.91
N VAL A 352 -5.50 12.37 -2.36
CA VAL A 352 -6.51 12.40 -1.30
C VAL A 352 -5.84 12.80 0.01
N VAL A 353 -6.08 14.03 0.45
CA VAL A 353 -5.52 14.64 1.65
C VAL A 353 -6.30 14.19 2.89
N ALA A 354 -7.62 14.16 2.77
CA ALA A 354 -8.54 13.72 3.80
C ALA A 354 -9.77 13.08 3.16
N ASP A 355 -10.48 12.28 3.93
CA ASP A 355 -11.79 11.76 3.57
C ASP A 355 -12.76 11.95 4.74
N ILE A 356 -14.05 11.80 4.44
CA ILE A 356 -15.13 11.87 5.45
C ILE A 356 -15.29 10.51 6.16
N GLN A 357 -14.39 9.54 5.92
CA GLN A 357 -14.64 8.15 6.25
C GLN A 357 -14.90 7.95 7.75
N GLY A 358 -16.06 7.35 8.03
CA GLY A 358 -16.27 6.62 9.27
C GLY A 358 -15.31 5.43 9.34
N VAL A 359 -15.02 4.98 10.56
CA VAL A 359 -14.05 3.93 10.91
C VAL A 359 -14.01 2.80 9.86
N ALA A 360 -12.92 2.75 9.06
CA ALA A 360 -12.54 1.69 8.11
C ALA A 360 -13.06 1.74 6.65
N GLY A 361 -13.11 2.91 5.98
CA GLY A 361 -13.41 2.90 4.54
C GLY A 361 -14.88 2.87 4.18
N ARG A 362 -15.77 3.00 5.18
CA ARG A 362 -17.21 2.91 5.00
C ARG A 362 -17.82 4.31 4.90
N PRO A 363 -18.85 4.52 4.07
CA PRO A 363 -19.62 5.74 4.09
C PRO A 363 -20.14 6.02 5.50
N LYS A 364 -20.17 7.30 5.88
CA LYS A 364 -20.76 7.70 7.16
C LYS A 364 -22.26 7.46 7.07
N ILE A 365 -22.75 6.45 7.80
CA ILE A 365 -24.18 6.16 7.89
C ILE A 365 -24.79 7.21 8.83
N ILE A 366 -25.65 8.06 8.26
CA ILE A 366 -26.41 9.04 9.00
C ILE A 366 -27.78 8.44 9.29
N GLU A 367 -28.00 8.13 10.56
CA GLU A 367 -29.26 7.62 11.06
C GLU A 367 -30.00 8.70 11.83
N GLN A 368 -31.27 8.89 11.50
CA GLN A 368 -32.16 9.76 12.24
C GLN A 368 -33.45 9.03 12.57
N ALA A 369 -33.70 8.84 13.87
CA ALA A 369 -35.02 8.46 14.35
C ALA A 369 -35.95 9.67 14.32
N ILE A 370 -37.14 9.48 13.75
CA ILE A 370 -38.24 10.43 13.69
C ILE A 370 -39.37 9.81 14.50
N GLU A 371 -39.63 10.41 15.66
CA GLU A 371 -40.63 9.91 16.60
C GLU A 371 -42.05 10.20 16.07
N GLY A 372 -42.83 9.14 15.87
CA GLY A 372 -44.23 9.23 15.52
C GLY A 372 -44.55 9.53 14.04
N GLU A 373 -45.75 9.10 13.65
CA GLU A 373 -46.26 9.18 12.27
C GLU A 373 -46.49 10.62 11.77
N GLU A 374 -46.79 11.57 12.66
CA GLU A 374 -47.04 12.97 12.30
C GLU A 374 -45.76 13.64 11.81
N ASN A 375 -44.68 13.57 12.60
CA ASN A 375 -43.36 14.08 12.22
C ASN A 375 -42.81 13.39 10.96
N ALA A 376 -43.04 12.07 10.82
CA ALA A 376 -42.64 11.35 9.61
C ALA A 376 -43.39 11.81 8.34
N ARG A 377 -44.64 12.28 8.47
CA ARG A 377 -45.39 12.88 7.35
C ARG A 377 -44.88 14.27 6.99
N GLU A 378 -44.51 15.08 7.98
CA GLU A 378 -43.88 16.38 7.75
C GLU A 378 -42.54 16.21 7.01
N VAL A 379 -41.68 15.28 7.47
CA VAL A 379 -40.43 14.97 6.78
C VAL A 379 -40.67 14.49 5.35
N ARG A 380 -41.69 13.66 5.08
CA ARG A 380 -42.01 13.21 3.70
C ARG A 380 -42.60 14.30 2.79
N SER A 381 -43.16 15.36 3.35
CA SER A 381 -43.82 16.43 2.58
C SER A 381 -43.00 17.71 2.45
N GLY A 382 -42.02 17.92 3.34
CA GLY A 382 -41.12 19.07 3.35
C GLY A 382 -39.77 18.84 2.66
N SER A 383 -38.83 19.77 2.88
CA SER A 383 -37.41 19.59 2.52
C SER A 383 -36.62 19.07 3.71
N PHE A 384 -35.58 18.29 3.45
CA PHE A 384 -34.64 17.80 4.46
C PHE A 384 -33.28 18.45 4.24
N VAL A 385 -32.61 18.87 5.31
CA VAL A 385 -31.26 19.44 5.28
C VAL A 385 -30.37 18.67 6.25
N PHE A 386 -29.32 18.05 5.74
CA PHE A 386 -28.23 17.46 6.50
C PHE A 386 -27.08 18.46 6.62
N MET A 387 -26.48 18.60 7.81
CA MET A 387 -25.32 19.46 8.05
C MET A 387 -24.25 18.71 8.81
N ASP A 388 -22.99 18.91 8.41
CA ASP A 388 -21.84 18.27 9.02
C ASP A 388 -20.56 19.11 8.82
N GLN A 389 -19.45 18.65 9.42
CA GLN A 389 -18.16 19.32 9.29
C GLN A 389 -16.99 18.33 9.25
N LEU A 390 -15.88 18.76 8.67
CA LEU A 390 -14.63 18.00 8.58
C LEU A 390 -13.46 18.89 9.05
N PRO A 391 -12.64 18.47 10.04
CA PRO A 391 -11.41 19.19 10.36
C PRO A 391 -10.43 19.10 9.20
N THR A 392 -9.75 20.21 8.92
CA THR A 392 -8.87 20.27 7.76
C THR A 392 -7.56 21.01 8.06
N ILE A 393 -6.70 21.13 7.06
CA ILE A 393 -5.49 21.94 7.05
C ILE A 393 -5.64 23.09 6.07
N ASP A 394 -4.82 24.12 6.19
CA ASP A 394 -4.86 25.27 5.30
C ASP A 394 -4.31 24.95 3.90
N GLY A 395 -4.95 25.48 2.86
CA GLY A 395 -4.61 25.21 1.46
C GLY A 395 -5.78 25.31 0.49
N SER A 396 -5.50 25.07 -0.78
CA SER A 396 -6.50 24.93 -1.84
C SER A 396 -6.80 23.46 -2.04
N PHE A 397 -8.08 23.10 -1.95
CA PHE A 397 -8.53 21.73 -2.09
C PHE A 397 -9.78 21.63 -2.93
N ARG A 398 -9.99 20.46 -3.51
CA ARG A 398 -11.21 20.06 -4.16
C ARG A 398 -11.95 19.09 -3.26
N PHE A 399 -13.16 19.46 -2.87
CA PHE A 399 -14.01 18.72 -1.96
C PHE A 399 -15.14 18.06 -2.74
N ASP A 400 -15.12 16.74 -2.76
CA ASP A 400 -16.15 15.89 -3.38
C ASP A 400 -17.05 15.31 -2.29
N LEU A 401 -18.37 15.39 -2.51
CA LEU A 401 -19.37 14.87 -1.58
C LEU A 401 -20.43 14.06 -2.34
N VAL A 402 -20.65 12.83 -1.90
CA VAL A 402 -21.70 11.91 -2.36
C VAL A 402 -22.63 11.61 -1.19
N ILE A 403 -23.92 11.61 -1.47
CA ILE A 403 -24.98 11.21 -0.54
C ILE A 403 -25.82 10.15 -1.21
N GLU A 404 -25.91 8.98 -0.61
CA GLU A 404 -26.65 7.83 -1.10
C GLU A 404 -27.81 7.48 -0.16
N ASN A 405 -28.99 7.25 -0.73
CA ASN A 405 -30.12 6.63 -0.04
C ASN A 405 -29.96 5.11 -0.15
N ASN A 406 -29.54 4.47 0.94
CA ASN A 406 -29.23 3.04 0.97
C ASN A 406 -30.46 2.11 0.84
N VAL A 407 -31.67 2.65 0.71
CA VAL A 407 -32.91 1.89 0.50
C VAL A 407 -33.38 1.95 -0.96
N THR A 408 -33.28 3.11 -1.63
CA THR A 408 -33.59 3.23 -3.08
C THR A 408 -32.37 3.06 -3.98
N ASN A 409 -31.16 3.12 -3.42
CA ASN A 409 -29.89 3.26 -4.15
C ASN A 409 -29.85 4.52 -5.03
N GLU A 410 -30.64 5.55 -4.68
CA GLU A 410 -30.57 6.88 -5.30
C GLU A 410 -29.40 7.66 -4.69
N PHE A 411 -28.58 8.33 -5.51
CA PHE A 411 -27.46 9.13 -5.02
C PHE A 411 -27.46 10.57 -5.57
N GLY A 412 -26.93 11.49 -4.77
CA GLY A 412 -26.66 12.88 -5.13
C GLY A 412 -25.18 13.19 -4.95
N HIS A 413 -24.61 14.00 -5.83
CA HIS A 413 -23.18 14.31 -5.83
C HIS A 413 -22.94 15.80 -6.08
N ALA A 414 -21.95 16.38 -5.40
CA ALA A 414 -21.45 17.72 -5.68
C ALA A 414 -19.95 17.83 -5.39
N GLN A 415 -19.31 18.74 -6.13
CA GLN A 415 -17.89 19.02 -6.04
C GLN A 415 -17.66 20.52 -5.87
N PHE A 416 -16.71 20.89 -5.02
CA PHE A 416 -16.39 22.29 -4.68
C PHE A 416 -14.88 22.51 -4.70
N ASP A 417 -14.43 23.58 -5.35
CA ASP A 417 -13.09 24.11 -5.11
C ASP A 417 -13.16 24.99 -3.84
N LEU A 418 -12.48 24.55 -2.78
CA LEU A 418 -12.43 25.20 -1.48
C LEU A 418 -11.03 25.77 -1.22
N SER A 419 -10.98 27.07 -0.91
CA SER A 419 -9.79 27.69 -0.32
C SER A 419 -9.96 27.69 1.19
N VAL A 420 -9.19 26.84 1.87
CA VAL A 420 -9.15 26.74 3.32
C VAL A 420 -8.23 27.82 3.87
N PRO A 421 -8.71 28.67 4.78
CA PRO A 421 -7.96 29.82 5.28
C PRO A 421 -6.77 29.40 6.16
N SER A 422 -5.64 30.10 6.00
CA SER A 422 -4.52 30.01 6.95
C SER A 422 -4.83 30.79 8.23
N VAL A 423 -4.41 30.26 9.37
CA VAL A 423 -4.50 30.96 10.66
C VAL A 423 -3.49 32.11 10.68
N ARG A 424 -3.95 33.35 10.93
CA ARG A 424 -3.14 34.59 10.87
C ARG A 424 -2.32 34.72 9.57
N PRO A 425 -2.99 34.95 8.42
CA PRO A 425 -2.32 35.11 7.13
C PRO A 425 -1.36 36.31 7.12
N GLU A 426 -0.38 36.35 6.19
CA GLU A 426 0.57 37.47 6.10
C GLU A 426 -0.09 38.82 5.75
N GLN A 427 -1.23 38.76 5.06
CA GLN A 427 -2.02 39.91 4.63
C GLN A 427 -3.48 39.74 5.07
N LEU A 428 -4.18 40.86 5.25
CA LEU A 428 -5.61 40.84 5.56
C LEU A 428 -6.35 40.12 4.45
N SER A 429 -7.27 39.24 4.84
CA SER A 429 -8.08 38.53 3.85
C SER A 429 -9.41 38.05 4.40
N SER A 430 -10.37 37.77 3.53
CA SER A 430 -11.72 37.33 3.92
C SER A 430 -12.09 35.94 3.38
N SER A 431 -13.01 35.25 4.06
CA SER A 431 -13.58 33.99 3.61
C SER A 431 -14.52 34.19 2.43
N ARG A 432 -14.83 33.11 1.72
CA ARG A 432 -15.94 33.11 0.76
C ARG A 432 -17.26 33.46 1.51
N PRO A 433 -18.10 34.37 0.98
CA PRO A 433 -19.36 34.68 1.62
C PRO A 433 -20.32 33.50 1.57
N LEU A 434 -20.91 33.16 2.71
CA LEU A 434 -21.96 32.17 2.86
C LEU A 434 -23.30 32.87 2.95
N LEU A 435 -24.24 32.47 2.11
CA LEU A 435 -25.63 32.90 2.24
C LEU A 435 -26.28 32.14 3.40
N VAL A 436 -27.01 32.88 4.23
CA VAL A 436 -27.57 32.37 5.48
C VAL A 436 -29.08 32.57 5.46
N ARG A 437 -29.84 31.55 5.89
CA ARG A 437 -31.29 31.65 6.07
C ARG A 437 -31.65 32.23 7.43
N GLY A 438 -30.98 31.77 8.47
CA GLY A 438 -31.15 32.23 9.83
C GLY A 438 -29.86 32.08 10.63
N PHE A 439 -29.74 32.85 11.70
CA PHE A 439 -28.60 32.76 12.61
C PHE A 439 -29.04 33.07 14.04
N GLU A 440 -28.32 32.51 15.00
CA GLU A 440 -28.55 32.72 16.43
C GLU A 440 -27.23 33.07 17.14
N TYR A 441 -27.31 33.98 18.11
CA TYR A 441 -26.21 34.27 19.02
C TYR A 441 -26.41 33.49 20.32
N LEU A 442 -25.50 32.55 20.57
CA LEU A 442 -25.45 31.76 21.78
C LEU A 442 -24.93 32.60 22.96
N ASP A 443 -25.40 32.28 24.16
CA ASP A 443 -25.03 32.97 25.40
C ASP A 443 -23.52 32.84 25.70
N SER A 444 -22.95 31.67 25.43
CA SER A 444 -21.54 31.34 25.64
C SER A 444 -20.98 30.45 24.54
N TYR A 445 -19.67 30.47 24.39
CA TYR A 445 -18.91 29.53 23.58
C TYR A 445 -17.85 28.87 24.46
N ASP A 446 -17.79 27.55 24.44
CA ASP A 446 -16.77 26.76 25.13
C ASP A 446 -16.07 25.85 24.10
N PRO A 447 -14.77 26.06 23.82
CA PRO A 447 -14.03 25.26 22.84
C PRO A 447 -13.84 23.80 23.28
N TYR A 448 -14.08 23.48 24.56
CA TYR A 448 -13.99 22.13 25.13
C TYR A 448 -15.33 21.38 25.15
N SER A 449 -16.41 22.03 24.72
CA SER A 449 -17.74 21.43 24.66
C SER A 449 -18.08 20.96 23.24
N GLU A 450 -19.04 20.04 23.14
CA GLU A 450 -19.59 19.61 21.86
C GLU A 450 -20.21 20.79 21.10
N ARG A 451 -20.14 20.74 19.77
CA ARG A 451 -20.60 21.81 18.88
C ARG A 451 -21.43 21.29 17.72
N LEU A 452 -22.24 22.18 17.15
CA LEU A 452 -22.95 21.90 15.91
C LEU A 452 -22.11 22.31 14.69
N PRO A 453 -22.29 21.64 13.54
CA PRO A 453 -21.90 22.16 12.24
C PRO A 453 -22.43 23.60 12.06
N PHE A 454 -21.65 24.44 11.39
CA PHE A 454 -21.93 25.88 11.20
C PHE A 454 -22.07 26.69 12.50
N GLN A 455 -21.57 26.16 13.63
CA GLN A 455 -21.32 26.94 14.84
C GLN A 455 -19.88 27.48 14.84
N LEU A 456 -19.76 28.80 14.82
CA LEU A 456 -18.52 29.56 14.76
C LEU A 456 -18.45 30.49 15.98
N GLY A 457 -17.82 30.02 17.04
CA GLY A 457 -17.85 30.71 18.33
C GLY A 457 -19.26 30.78 18.90
N ARG A 458 -19.72 31.99 19.20
CA ARG A 458 -21.09 32.26 19.69
C ARG A 458 -22.14 32.31 18.59
N LEU A 459 -21.75 32.21 17.32
CA LEU A 459 -22.67 32.34 16.20
C LEU A 459 -23.03 30.95 15.67
N SER A 460 -24.32 30.60 15.68
CA SER A 460 -24.84 29.41 14.99
C SER A 460 -25.53 29.85 13.71
N LEU A 461 -25.13 29.29 12.58
CA LEU A 461 -25.63 29.66 11.25
C LEU A 461 -26.46 28.53 10.66
N PHE A 462 -27.56 28.89 9.99
CA PHE A 462 -28.31 27.99 9.15
C PHE A 462 -28.10 28.37 7.67
N PRO A 463 -27.33 27.60 6.89
CA PRO A 463 -26.92 27.97 5.53
C PRO A 463 -28.08 27.95 4.53
N ALA A 464 -28.04 28.84 3.55
CA ALA A 464 -28.99 28.87 2.43
C ALA A 464 -28.46 28.01 1.27
N VAL A 465 -28.76 26.71 1.31
CA VAL A 465 -28.22 25.70 0.39
C VAL A 465 -28.64 25.94 -1.07
N ASP A 466 -29.90 26.31 -1.33
CA ASP A 466 -30.46 26.51 -2.67
C ASP A 466 -30.34 27.95 -3.23
N SER A 467 -29.70 28.87 -2.47
CA SER A 467 -29.52 30.29 -2.83
C SER A 467 -30.78 31.02 -3.33
N THR A 468 -31.97 30.52 -2.99
CA THR A 468 -33.25 30.96 -3.56
C THR A 468 -34.06 31.77 -2.55
N TYR A 469 -34.29 33.05 -2.79
CA TYR A 469 -34.99 33.93 -1.86
C TYR A 469 -36.33 34.41 -2.41
N SER A 470 -37.28 34.70 -1.53
CA SER A 470 -38.47 35.46 -1.90
C SER A 470 -38.22 36.96 -1.72
N SER A 471 -38.89 37.79 -2.53
CA SER A 471 -38.70 39.26 -2.46
C SER A 471 -39.07 39.89 -1.12
N ASN A 472 -39.85 39.22 -0.26
CA ASN A 472 -40.17 39.66 1.10
C ASN A 472 -39.17 39.15 2.18
N GLU A 473 -38.16 38.38 1.79
CA GLU A 473 -37.12 37.88 2.70
C GLU A 473 -35.94 38.85 2.79
N SER A 474 -35.12 38.67 3.83
CA SER A 474 -33.82 39.34 3.93
C SER A 474 -32.71 38.39 3.48
N LEU A 475 -31.80 38.89 2.66
CA LEU A 475 -30.58 38.19 2.26
C LEU A 475 -29.52 38.36 3.37
N ASN A 476 -29.35 37.34 4.21
CA ASN A 476 -28.29 37.32 5.21
C ASN A 476 -27.01 36.76 4.59
N VAL A 477 -25.90 37.43 4.86
CA VAL A 477 -24.58 37.12 4.30
C VAL A 477 -23.58 37.06 5.44
N PHE A 478 -22.92 35.92 5.58
CA PHE A 478 -21.87 35.67 6.55
C PHE A 478 -20.51 35.52 5.87
N HIS A 479 -19.45 36.07 6.45
CA HIS A 479 -18.07 35.76 6.10
C HIS A 479 -17.14 36.01 7.30
N GLN A 480 -15.94 35.46 7.27
CA GLN A 480 -14.90 35.73 8.25
C GLN A 480 -13.84 36.66 7.65
N VAL A 481 -13.28 37.53 8.47
CA VAL A 481 -12.11 38.34 8.14
C VAL A 481 -10.94 37.89 9.01
N TYR A 482 -9.80 37.66 8.38
CA TYR A 482 -8.57 37.16 9.00
C TYR A 482 -7.53 38.28 9.04
N LEU A 483 -7.11 38.66 10.25
CA LEU A 483 -6.11 39.70 10.47
C LEU A 483 -4.69 39.12 10.44
N PRO A 484 -3.71 39.86 9.90
CA PRO A 484 -2.31 39.47 9.96
C PRO A 484 -1.71 39.62 11.36
N PRO A 485 -0.57 38.97 11.66
CA PRO A 485 0.14 39.14 12.92
C PRO A 485 0.41 40.63 13.25
N GLY A 486 -0.02 41.10 14.41
CA GLY A 486 0.10 42.52 14.82
C GLY A 486 -0.92 43.48 14.19
N GLY A 487 -1.87 42.98 13.39
CA GLY A 487 -2.96 43.77 12.79
C GLY A 487 -3.96 44.35 13.80
N GLU A 488 -3.97 43.83 15.03
CA GLU A 488 -4.78 44.31 16.15
C GLU A 488 -4.40 45.76 16.55
N ASP A 489 -3.12 46.15 16.36
CA ASP A 489 -2.59 47.50 16.66
C ASP A 489 -2.76 48.50 15.49
N ALA A 490 -3.24 48.05 14.32
CA ALA A 490 -3.37 48.86 13.10
C ALA A 490 -4.55 49.84 13.12
N THR A 491 -4.64 50.66 14.18
CA THR A 491 -5.55 51.81 14.34
C THR A 491 -5.16 53.03 13.49
N ARG A 492 -4.41 52.85 12.38
CA ARG A 492 -3.80 53.95 11.61
C ARG A 492 -4.30 54.14 10.17
N THR A 493 -5.39 53.51 9.75
CA THR A 493 -6.17 53.98 8.59
C THR A 493 -7.33 54.82 9.10
N SER A 494 -7.36 56.09 8.72
CA SER A 494 -8.31 57.12 9.19
C SER A 494 -9.79 56.90 8.79
N GLY A 495 -10.19 55.67 8.44
CA GLY A 495 -11.51 55.32 7.89
C GLY A 495 -12.22 54.10 8.49
N GLY A 496 -11.55 53.25 9.27
CA GLY A 496 -12.06 51.96 9.77
C GLY A 496 -12.18 50.90 8.68
N LEU A 497 -12.11 49.61 9.03
CA LEU A 497 -12.31 48.49 8.11
C LEU A 497 -13.81 48.34 7.77
N ARG A 498 -14.16 48.10 6.50
CA ARG A 498 -15.56 47.98 6.06
C ARG A 498 -15.72 46.83 5.07
N ALA A 499 -16.91 46.23 5.08
CA ALA A 499 -17.38 45.30 4.07
C ALA A 499 -18.48 45.95 3.23
N ASN A 500 -18.32 45.90 1.91
CA ASN A 500 -19.24 46.43 0.90
C ASN A 500 -19.97 45.27 0.24
N TYR A 501 -21.30 45.30 0.31
CA TYR A 501 -22.19 44.29 -0.26
C TYR A 501 -23.01 44.94 -1.37
N ARG A 502 -22.97 44.42 -2.59
CA ARG A 502 -23.70 44.94 -3.73
C ARG A 502 -24.44 43.81 -4.44
N LEU A 503 -25.75 43.96 -4.56
CA LEU A 503 -26.58 43.10 -5.39
C LEU A 503 -26.68 43.72 -6.78
N GLU A 504 -26.32 42.94 -7.79
CA GLU A 504 -26.21 43.34 -9.18
C GLU A 504 -27.13 42.48 -10.08
N PHE A 505 -27.68 43.08 -11.13
CA PHE A 505 -28.49 42.42 -12.15
C PHE A 505 -28.02 42.87 -13.54
N GLU A 506 -27.74 41.93 -14.44
CA GLU A 506 -27.17 42.21 -15.78
C GLU A 506 -25.93 43.15 -15.74
N GLY A 507 -25.12 43.07 -14.66
CA GLY A 507 -23.94 43.91 -14.44
C GLY A 507 -24.22 45.35 -13.97
N GLY A 508 -25.48 45.70 -13.68
CA GLY A 508 -25.89 46.97 -13.09
C GLY A 508 -26.07 46.89 -11.58
N PHE A 509 -25.59 47.88 -10.84
CA PHE A 509 -25.84 48.03 -9.40
C PHE A 509 -27.33 48.27 -9.13
N LEU A 510 -27.93 47.48 -8.23
CA LEU A 510 -29.32 47.67 -7.81
C LEU A 510 -29.46 48.10 -6.36
N ARG A 511 -28.84 47.34 -5.46
CA ARG A 511 -28.96 47.56 -4.01
C ARG A 511 -27.63 47.21 -3.35
N GLY A 512 -27.30 47.87 -2.26
CA GLY A 512 -26.09 47.54 -1.53
C GLY A 512 -26.08 48.14 -0.14
N LYS A 513 -25.15 47.64 0.67
CA LYS A 513 -24.95 48.04 2.05
C LYS A 513 -23.45 48.06 2.33
N THR A 514 -23.00 49.02 3.11
CA THR A 514 -21.64 49.05 3.65
C THR A 514 -21.73 48.86 5.15
N SER A 515 -21.07 47.85 5.68
CA SER A 515 -21.02 47.54 7.11
C SER A 515 -19.63 47.83 7.67
N PRO A 516 -19.49 48.55 8.78
CA PRO A 516 -18.21 48.65 9.47
C PRO A 516 -17.84 47.30 10.12
N ILE A 517 -16.54 46.99 10.18
CA ILE A 517 -15.99 45.83 10.87
C ILE A 517 -15.26 46.34 12.12
N ASP A 518 -15.69 45.90 13.30
CA ASP A 518 -15.04 46.23 14.57
C ASP A 518 -13.85 45.30 14.80
N LEU A 519 -12.64 45.85 14.87
CA LEU A 519 -11.43 45.07 15.13
C LEU A 519 -11.41 44.53 16.57
N GLY A 520 -12.20 45.10 17.48
CA GLY A 520 -12.36 44.60 18.85
C GLY A 520 -13.10 43.26 18.93
N ASP A 521 -13.79 42.84 17.87
CA ASP A 521 -14.49 41.55 17.79
C ASP A 521 -13.56 40.40 17.37
N ALA A 522 -12.26 40.66 17.16
CA ALA A 522 -11.29 39.64 16.79
C ALA A 522 -11.07 38.63 17.91
N ASP A 523 -11.09 37.34 17.57
CA ASP A 523 -10.74 36.26 18.48
C ASP A 523 -9.21 36.16 18.71
N PRO A 524 -8.72 35.27 19.60
CA PRO A 524 -7.29 35.10 19.85
C PRO A 524 -6.45 34.74 18.61
N GLN A 525 -7.10 34.27 17.53
CA GLN A 525 -6.47 33.93 16.27
C GLN A 525 -6.53 35.06 15.25
N GLY A 526 -7.07 36.23 15.62
CA GLY A 526 -7.23 37.37 14.72
C GLY A 526 -8.38 37.19 13.73
N THR A 527 -9.34 36.31 14.00
CA THR A 527 -10.51 36.08 13.14
C THR A 527 -11.71 36.89 13.62
N ILE A 528 -12.41 37.55 12.70
CA ILE A 528 -13.62 38.33 12.96
C ILE A 528 -14.79 37.72 12.18
N ASN A 529 -15.86 37.36 12.89
CA ASN A 529 -17.11 36.89 12.29
C ASN A 529 -17.97 38.09 11.84
N VAL A 530 -18.23 38.23 10.54
CA VAL A 530 -19.01 39.34 9.97
C VAL A 530 -20.32 38.81 9.41
N ILE A 531 -21.45 39.34 9.89
CA ILE A 531 -22.78 39.04 9.36
C ILE A 531 -23.55 40.31 9.02
N THR A 532 -24.23 40.31 7.88
CA THR A 532 -25.09 41.43 7.46
C THR A 532 -26.36 40.94 6.80
N SER A 533 -27.42 41.76 6.87
CA SER A 533 -28.68 41.54 6.15
C SER A 533 -28.91 42.64 5.12
N LEU A 534 -29.30 42.25 3.92
CA LEU A 534 -29.80 43.11 2.85
C LEU A 534 -31.29 42.86 2.65
N ASP A 535 -32.09 43.92 2.62
CA ASP A 535 -33.52 43.85 2.29
C ASP A 535 -33.70 43.52 0.80
N LEU A 536 -34.58 42.59 0.46
CA LEU A 536 -34.92 42.24 -0.92
C LEU A 536 -36.24 42.86 -1.40
N ASP A 537 -36.93 43.61 -0.53
CA ASP A 537 -38.25 44.15 -0.84
C ASP A 537 -38.23 45.04 -2.10
N GLY A 538 -39.21 44.80 -2.97
CA GLY A 538 -39.40 45.48 -4.24
C GLY A 538 -38.48 45.03 -5.40
N LEU A 539 -37.65 43.99 -5.23
CA LEU A 539 -36.89 43.40 -6.33
C LEU A 539 -37.75 42.43 -7.15
N ALA A 540 -37.60 42.47 -8.48
CA ALA A 540 -38.32 41.58 -9.38
C ALA A 540 -37.78 40.15 -9.30
N PRO A 541 -38.60 39.11 -9.57
CA PRO A 541 -38.08 37.75 -9.71
C PRO A 541 -37.02 37.67 -10.82
N GLY A 542 -35.92 36.95 -10.58
CA GLY A 542 -34.81 36.84 -11.52
C GLY A 542 -33.50 36.36 -10.88
N GLU A 543 -32.46 36.25 -11.72
CA GLU A 543 -31.09 35.89 -11.30
C GLU A 543 -30.29 37.14 -10.96
N TYR A 544 -29.73 37.18 -9.76
CA TYR A 544 -28.90 38.27 -9.25
C TYR A 544 -27.51 37.75 -8.85
N GLN A 545 -26.55 38.68 -8.75
CA GLN A 545 -25.21 38.40 -8.25
C GLN A 545 -24.94 39.29 -7.05
N LEU A 546 -24.60 38.69 -5.91
CA LEU A 546 -24.10 39.39 -4.74
C LEU A 546 -22.58 39.49 -4.83
N ARG A 547 -22.07 40.70 -5.00
CA ARG A 547 -20.67 41.04 -4.87
C ARG A 547 -20.36 41.46 -3.42
N VAL A 548 -19.35 40.81 -2.82
CA VAL A 548 -18.82 41.18 -1.50
C VAL A 548 -17.35 41.58 -1.62
N ASP A 549 -16.99 42.67 -0.96
CA ASP A 549 -15.68 43.33 -1.06
C ASP A 549 -15.31 43.88 0.32
N VAL A 550 -14.13 43.53 0.83
CA VAL A 550 -13.63 43.97 2.15
C VAL A 550 -12.46 44.92 1.93
N ASP A 551 -12.48 46.07 2.61
CA ASP A 551 -11.46 47.11 2.46
C ASP A 551 -10.05 46.54 2.75
N ASN A 552 -9.10 46.72 1.82
CA ASN A 552 -7.72 46.21 1.90
C ASN A 552 -7.58 44.67 1.89
N ASP A 553 -8.59 43.94 1.44
CA ASP A 553 -8.42 42.56 0.98
C ASP A 553 -7.92 42.60 -0.47
N ASP A 554 -6.72 42.06 -0.72
CA ASP A 554 -6.07 42.07 -2.04
C ASP A 554 -6.66 41.02 -3.00
N ARG A 555 -7.61 40.20 -2.53
CA ARG A 555 -8.32 39.21 -3.36
C ARG A 555 -9.36 39.87 -4.27
N GLU A 556 -9.65 39.22 -5.39
CA GLU A 556 -10.74 39.67 -6.27
C GLU A 556 -12.11 39.59 -5.55
N PRO A 557 -13.03 40.54 -5.81
CA PRO A 557 -14.37 40.50 -5.23
C PRO A 557 -15.08 39.19 -5.54
N ILE A 558 -15.67 38.59 -4.52
CA ILE A 558 -16.36 37.31 -4.66
C ILE A 558 -17.81 37.55 -5.06
N TYR A 559 -18.25 36.87 -6.12
CA TYR A 559 -19.62 36.90 -6.61
C TYR A 559 -20.36 35.63 -6.16
N VAL A 560 -21.52 35.82 -5.55
CA VAL A 560 -22.39 34.74 -5.10
C VAL A 560 -23.74 34.84 -5.81
N PRO A 561 -24.21 33.80 -6.50
CA PRO A 561 -25.50 33.82 -7.17
C PRO A 561 -26.64 33.92 -6.14
N VAL A 562 -27.66 34.72 -6.45
CA VAL A 562 -28.88 34.88 -5.64
C VAL A 562 -30.08 34.80 -6.58
N HIS A 563 -30.92 33.80 -6.40
CA HIS A 563 -32.12 33.64 -7.21
C HIS A 563 -33.34 34.19 -6.47
N ILE A 564 -34.03 35.19 -7.01
CA ILE A 564 -35.23 35.76 -6.38
C ILE A 564 -36.49 35.23 -7.08
N LYS A 565 -37.44 34.69 -6.30
CA LYS A 565 -38.75 34.23 -6.77
C LYS A 565 -39.89 35.12 -6.27
N GLU A 566 -41.07 34.96 -6.87
CA GLU A 566 -42.30 35.54 -6.32
C GLU A 566 -42.51 35.06 -4.87
N PRO A 567 -43.10 35.90 -3.99
CA PRO A 567 -43.47 35.46 -2.66
C PRO A 567 -44.46 34.31 -2.77
N GLN A 568 -44.02 33.08 -2.48
CA GLN A 568 -44.93 31.99 -2.21
C GLN A 568 -45.36 32.08 -0.74
N GLY A 569 -46.56 31.61 -0.40
CA GLY A 569 -47.04 31.63 0.98
C GLY A 569 -46.07 30.95 1.95
N ASP A 570 -46.30 31.08 3.26
CA ASP A 570 -45.40 30.56 4.32
C ASP A 570 -44.87 29.17 3.97
N ARG A 571 -43.58 29.12 3.59
CA ARG A 571 -42.87 27.89 3.26
C ARG A 571 -42.54 27.21 4.59
N GLU A 572 -42.98 25.97 4.76
CA GLU A 572 -42.62 25.21 5.96
C GLU A 572 -41.09 25.07 6.05
N PRO A 573 -40.50 25.30 7.24
CA PRO A 573 -39.05 25.20 7.42
C PRO A 573 -38.58 23.77 7.10
N PRO A 574 -37.38 23.62 6.53
CA PRO A 574 -36.84 22.29 6.27
C PRO A 574 -36.62 21.54 7.60
N PHE A 575 -36.77 20.21 7.56
CA PHE A 575 -36.32 19.35 8.64
C PHE A 575 -34.79 19.31 8.64
N VAL A 576 -34.17 19.76 9.73
CA VAL A 576 -32.71 19.91 9.81
C VAL A 576 -32.11 18.81 10.67
N ARG A 577 -31.12 18.11 10.12
CA ARG A 577 -30.26 17.17 10.84
C ARG A 577 -28.84 17.72 10.93
N ALA A 578 -28.41 18.01 12.16
CA ALA A 578 -27.03 18.32 12.49
C ALA A 578 -26.58 17.41 13.64
N GLN A 579 -25.45 16.72 13.49
CA GLN A 579 -24.89 15.88 14.54
C GLN A 579 -23.94 16.70 15.42
N GLN A 580 -24.03 16.51 16.75
CA GLN A 580 -23.06 17.08 17.69
C GLN A 580 -21.67 16.50 17.40
N GLN A 581 -20.70 17.39 17.32
CA GLN A 581 -19.32 17.09 16.96
C GLN A 581 -18.47 17.18 18.21
N ILE A 582 -17.41 16.36 18.23
CA ILE A 582 -16.41 16.40 19.30
C ILE A 582 -15.79 17.81 19.41
N PRO A 583 -15.30 18.19 20.60
CA PRO A 583 -14.67 19.49 20.78
C PRO A 583 -13.52 19.72 19.80
N ALA A 584 -13.35 20.96 19.31
CA ALA A 584 -12.25 21.29 18.40
C ALA A 584 -10.86 21.07 19.03
N THR A 585 -10.81 21.03 20.37
CA THR A 585 -9.59 20.79 21.14
C THR A 585 -9.25 19.32 21.37
N ASP A 586 -10.13 18.39 20.99
CA ASP A 586 -9.95 16.94 21.17
C ASP A 586 -8.70 16.46 20.43
N PRO A 587 -7.85 15.60 21.05
CA PRO A 587 -6.60 15.17 20.42
C PRO A 587 -6.81 14.41 19.11
N ARG A 588 -7.98 13.79 18.88
CA ARG A 588 -8.34 13.13 17.62
C ARG A 588 -8.37 14.11 16.44
N ILE A 589 -8.81 15.35 16.67
CA ILE A 589 -8.79 16.41 15.65
C ILE A 589 -7.34 16.76 15.26
N GLY A 590 -6.45 16.86 16.25
CA GLY A 590 -5.02 17.09 16.00
C GLY A 590 -4.36 15.93 15.25
N TYR A 591 -4.75 14.70 15.57
CA TYR A 591 -4.31 13.49 14.88
C TYR A 591 -4.75 13.46 13.41
N GLU A 592 -6.03 13.68 13.14
CA GLU A 592 -6.56 13.73 11.76
C GLU A 592 -5.85 14.79 10.92
N ARG A 593 -5.61 15.97 11.48
CA ARG A 593 -4.86 17.04 10.78
C ARG A 593 -3.37 16.70 10.60
N ALA A 594 -2.75 16.02 11.56
CA ALA A 594 -1.37 15.56 11.41
C ALA A 594 -1.21 14.54 10.28
N LEU A 595 -2.20 13.64 10.11
CA LEU A 595 -2.25 12.74 8.95
C LEU A 595 -2.37 13.52 7.63
N GLN A 596 -3.26 14.52 7.57
CA GLN A 596 -3.38 15.39 6.40
C GLN A 596 -2.05 16.09 6.07
N TYR A 597 -1.36 16.64 7.08
CA TYR A 597 -0.03 17.25 6.87
C TYR A 597 1.04 16.23 6.43
N ARG A 598 1.00 14.98 6.94
CA ARG A 598 1.91 13.89 6.51
C ARG A 598 1.71 13.57 5.02
N VAL A 599 0.47 13.44 4.57
CA VAL A 599 0.14 13.21 3.15
C VAL A 599 0.67 14.33 2.26
N MET A 600 0.55 15.58 2.72
CA MET A 600 1.10 16.76 2.02
C MET A 600 2.63 16.89 2.11
N GLY A 601 3.34 15.93 2.73
CA GLY A 601 4.79 15.99 2.95
C GLY A 601 5.23 17.10 3.93
N ARG A 602 4.30 17.69 4.69
CA ARG A 602 4.55 18.78 5.65
C ARG A 602 4.82 18.22 7.06
N THR A 603 5.86 17.40 7.19
CA THR A 603 6.19 16.64 8.42
C THR A 603 6.34 17.52 9.66
N GLU A 604 6.96 18.71 9.55
CA GLU A 604 7.11 19.61 10.70
C GLU A 604 5.77 20.18 11.17
N SER A 605 4.86 20.53 10.25
CA SER A 605 3.50 20.97 10.59
C SER A 605 2.68 19.84 11.23
N ALA A 606 2.89 18.59 10.76
CA ALA A 606 2.28 17.41 11.37
C ALA A 606 2.77 17.22 12.82
N LEU A 607 4.08 17.30 13.05
CA LEU A 607 4.68 17.17 14.39
C LEU A 607 4.25 18.28 15.35
N ASP A 608 4.16 19.54 14.90
CA ASP A 608 3.72 20.66 15.72
C ASP A 608 2.23 20.55 16.10
N THR A 609 1.38 20.20 15.13
CA THR A 609 -0.05 19.98 15.33
C THR A 609 -0.30 18.84 16.32
N LEU A 610 0.38 17.71 16.13
CA LEU A 610 0.26 16.53 16.96
C LEU A 610 0.88 16.74 18.36
N GLY A 611 2.01 17.43 18.44
CA GLY A 611 2.65 17.79 19.71
C GLY A 611 1.76 18.69 20.56
N SER A 612 1.07 19.65 19.95
CA SER A 612 0.06 20.49 20.62
C SER A 612 -1.09 19.67 21.18
N ALA A 613 -1.59 18.67 20.43
CA ALA A 613 -2.63 17.75 20.89
C ALA A 613 -2.16 16.87 22.07
N LEU A 614 -0.99 16.23 21.93
CA LEU A 614 -0.40 15.35 22.94
C LEU A 614 0.03 16.08 24.22
N SER A 615 0.30 17.39 24.15
CA SER A 615 0.56 18.19 25.35
C SER A 615 -0.65 18.28 26.29
N ARG A 616 -1.87 18.13 25.75
CA ARG A 616 -3.12 18.14 26.51
C ARG A 616 -3.49 16.75 27.02
N GLU A 617 -3.27 15.74 26.19
CA GLU A 617 -3.52 14.33 26.53
C GLU A 617 -2.29 13.47 26.20
N PRO A 618 -1.30 13.39 27.13
CA PRO A 618 -0.04 12.69 26.89
C PRO A 618 -0.16 11.17 26.72
N ASP A 619 -1.31 10.60 27.09
CA ASP A 619 -1.61 9.16 27.08
C ASP A 619 -2.41 8.73 25.83
N PHE A 620 -2.66 9.65 24.89
CA PHE A 620 -3.35 9.33 23.63
C PHE A 620 -2.48 8.44 22.72
N LYS A 621 -2.60 7.12 22.90
CA LYS A 621 -1.75 6.08 22.28
C LYS A 621 -1.59 6.25 20.78
N THR A 622 -2.69 6.34 20.03
CA THR A 622 -2.66 6.44 18.56
C THR A 622 -1.91 7.68 18.07
N GLY A 623 -1.98 8.79 18.81
CA GLY A 623 -1.20 9.99 18.49
C GLY A 623 0.28 9.84 18.79
N LEU A 624 0.66 9.10 19.84
CA LEU A 624 2.07 8.81 20.14
C LEU A 624 2.70 7.90 19.11
N ASP A 625 1.96 6.90 18.64
CA ASP A 625 2.39 5.99 17.59
C ASP A 625 2.68 6.79 16.31
N LEU A 626 1.75 7.66 15.89
CA LEU A 626 1.96 8.56 14.75
C LEU A 626 3.11 9.54 14.95
N GLN A 627 3.27 10.12 16.16
CA GLN A 627 4.41 11.01 16.45
C GLN A 627 5.74 10.26 16.31
N THR A 628 5.79 9.01 16.78
CA THR A 628 6.97 8.15 16.67
C THR A 628 7.30 7.87 15.20
N GLU A 629 6.31 7.50 14.38
CA GLU A 629 6.49 7.30 12.95
C GLU A 629 7.01 8.56 12.24
N LEU A 630 6.37 9.71 12.46
CA LEU A 630 6.77 10.98 11.85
C LEU A 630 8.20 11.39 12.23
N LEU A 631 8.60 11.18 13.49
CA LEU A 631 9.97 11.45 13.93
C LEU A 631 10.98 10.48 13.31
N MET A 632 10.61 9.21 13.13
CA MET A 632 11.45 8.21 12.45
C MET A 632 11.62 8.55 10.97
N GLU A 633 10.55 8.94 10.27
CA GLU A 633 10.56 9.39 8.87
C GLU A 633 11.41 10.65 8.67
N ALA A 634 11.34 11.58 9.62
CA ALA A 634 12.16 12.79 9.61
C ALA A 634 13.63 12.54 9.98
N GLY A 635 14.02 11.31 10.34
CA GLY A 635 15.36 10.98 10.81
C GLY A 635 15.72 11.57 12.17
N ARG A 636 14.72 12.01 12.96
CA ARG A 636 14.88 12.63 14.29
C ARG A 636 14.97 11.57 15.40
N TYR A 637 15.85 10.59 15.21
CA TYR A 637 15.95 9.40 16.06
C TYR A 637 16.28 9.70 17.54
N GLU A 638 16.99 10.80 17.82
CA GLU A 638 17.30 11.21 19.20
C GLU A 638 16.07 11.73 19.97
N GLU A 639 15.05 12.23 19.25
CA GLU A 639 13.77 12.59 19.86
C GLU A 639 12.90 11.36 20.12
N VAL A 640 12.92 10.39 19.20
CA VAL A 640 12.26 9.09 19.40
C VAL A 640 12.83 8.38 20.63
N ASP A 641 14.15 8.30 20.76
CA ASP A 641 14.82 7.68 21.91
C ASP A 641 14.40 8.35 23.22
N ARG A 642 14.41 9.68 23.29
CA ARG A 642 13.97 10.43 24.48
C ARG A 642 12.49 10.22 24.80
N LEU A 643 11.63 10.20 23.78
CA LEU A 643 10.19 10.01 23.93
C LEU A 643 9.83 8.62 24.45
N LEU A 644 10.50 7.58 23.93
CA LEU A 644 10.16 6.19 24.20
C LEU A 644 10.90 5.60 25.40
N VAL A 645 12.12 6.06 25.75
CA VAL A 645 12.86 5.55 26.91
C VAL A 645 12.09 5.74 28.22
N LEU A 646 11.38 6.86 28.38
CA LEU A 646 10.56 7.10 29.58
C LEU A 646 9.40 6.08 29.67
N ARG A 647 8.74 5.80 28.54
CA ARG A 647 7.64 4.83 28.46
C ARG A 647 8.12 3.38 28.58
N GLN A 648 9.33 3.08 28.11
CA GLN A 648 10.00 1.80 28.32
C GLN A 648 10.19 1.51 29.81
N ILE A 649 10.41 2.53 30.65
CA ILE A 649 10.56 2.32 32.10
C ILE A 649 9.22 1.87 32.71
N GLU A 650 8.11 2.43 32.25
CA GLU A 650 6.77 2.10 32.71
C GLU A 650 6.29 0.75 32.16
N ASN A 651 6.59 0.48 30.88
CA ASN A 651 6.21 -0.73 30.15
C ASN A 651 7.48 -1.45 29.63
N PRO A 652 8.22 -2.14 30.51
CA PRO A 652 9.55 -2.67 30.18
C PRO A 652 9.59 -3.83 29.18
N ASN A 653 8.44 -4.44 28.92
CA ASN A 653 8.28 -5.61 28.06
C ASN A 653 7.26 -5.35 26.93
N ASP A 654 6.98 -4.08 26.63
CA ASP A 654 6.18 -3.72 25.45
C ASP A 654 7.03 -3.94 24.20
N GLU A 655 6.62 -4.90 23.36
CA GLU A 655 7.38 -5.34 22.19
C GLU A 655 7.51 -4.25 21.13
N ASP A 656 6.40 -3.61 20.75
CA ASP A 656 6.36 -2.55 19.73
C ASP A 656 7.26 -1.38 20.13
N LEU A 657 7.21 -1.00 21.41
CA LEU A 657 8.06 0.03 21.97
C LEU A 657 9.55 -0.34 21.90
N LEU A 658 9.90 -1.59 22.23
CA LEU A 658 11.27 -2.08 22.17
C LEU A 658 11.79 -2.11 20.72
N ILE A 659 10.96 -2.50 19.75
CA ILE A 659 11.31 -2.48 18.32
C ILE A 659 11.52 -1.03 17.85
N ALA A 660 10.65 -0.10 18.22
CA ALA A 660 10.81 1.31 17.87
C ALA A 660 12.10 1.92 18.45
N LEU A 661 12.43 1.63 19.72
CA LEU A 661 13.70 2.01 20.33
C LEU A 661 14.91 1.38 19.63
N ALA A 662 14.79 0.12 19.21
CA ALA A 662 15.85 -0.58 18.49
C ALA A 662 16.12 0.10 17.13
N ARG A 663 15.07 0.40 16.36
CA ARG A 663 15.15 1.11 15.08
C ARG A 663 15.72 2.52 15.24
N ALA A 664 15.30 3.27 16.27
CA ALA A 664 15.85 4.60 16.55
C ALA A 664 17.35 4.53 16.89
N ASN A 665 17.77 3.57 17.72
CA ASN A 665 19.19 3.39 18.04
C ASN A 665 20.02 2.90 16.83
N ALA A 666 19.44 2.07 15.96
CA ALA A 666 20.05 1.67 14.69
C ALA A 666 20.29 2.88 13.78
N GLY A 667 19.29 3.76 13.61
CA GLY A 667 19.40 5.01 12.85
C GLY A 667 20.44 5.99 13.41
N LEU A 668 20.72 5.95 14.71
CA LEU A 668 21.79 6.71 15.37
C LEU A 668 23.18 6.04 15.26
N GLY A 669 23.30 4.87 14.64
CA GLY A 669 24.52 4.07 14.61
C GLY A 669 24.91 3.48 15.97
N ARG A 670 23.99 3.45 16.94
CA ARG A 670 24.20 2.89 18.29
C ARG A 670 23.91 1.38 18.29
N HIS A 671 24.63 0.64 17.45
CA HIS A 671 24.39 -0.78 17.16
C HIS A 671 24.26 -1.66 18.42
N TYR A 672 25.12 -1.46 19.43
CA TYR A 672 25.03 -2.18 20.70
C TYR A 672 23.67 -2.01 21.40
N ASN A 673 23.13 -0.79 21.44
CA ASN A 673 21.82 -0.53 22.05
C ASN A 673 20.70 -1.11 21.18
N ALA A 674 20.81 -0.97 19.85
CA ALA A 674 19.85 -1.52 18.91
C ALA A 674 19.72 -3.04 19.08
N ILE A 675 20.84 -3.77 19.08
CA ILE A 675 20.91 -5.21 19.33
C ILE A 675 20.25 -5.55 20.67
N ARG A 676 20.60 -4.82 21.75
CA ARG A 676 20.04 -5.07 23.08
C ARG A 676 18.51 -4.92 23.10
N TYR A 677 17.95 -3.93 22.41
CA TYR A 677 16.50 -3.71 22.36
C TYR A 677 15.81 -4.77 21.49
N TYR A 678 16.34 -5.09 20.32
CA TYR A 678 15.83 -6.16 19.46
C TYR A 678 15.85 -7.52 20.17
N GLU A 679 16.95 -7.93 20.79
CA GLU A 679 17.03 -9.19 21.53
C GLU A 679 16.06 -9.23 22.70
N ARG A 680 15.81 -8.08 23.33
CA ARG A 680 14.84 -7.98 24.42
C ARG A 680 13.41 -8.11 23.90
N ALA A 681 13.07 -7.52 22.75
CA ALA A 681 11.79 -7.73 22.08
C ALA A 681 11.59 -9.22 21.74
N ARG A 682 12.62 -9.87 21.18
CA ARG A 682 12.62 -11.31 20.89
C ARG A 682 12.36 -12.19 22.13
N LEU A 683 12.89 -11.81 23.30
CA LEU A 683 12.67 -12.53 24.55
C LEU A 683 11.27 -12.37 25.15
N VAL A 684 10.54 -11.31 24.79
CA VAL A 684 9.16 -11.09 25.26
C VAL A 684 8.19 -12.09 24.63
N GLY A 685 8.55 -12.66 23.47
CA GLY A 685 7.84 -13.79 22.86
C GLY A 685 6.98 -13.42 21.64
N GLY A 686 7.30 -12.32 20.96
CA GLY A 686 6.71 -11.97 19.66
C GLY A 686 7.08 -12.93 18.54
N GLU A 687 6.31 -12.89 17.45
CA GLU A 687 6.61 -13.69 16.26
C GLU A 687 7.89 -13.20 15.59
N GLU A 688 8.85 -14.11 15.39
CA GLU A 688 10.05 -13.83 14.61
C GLU A 688 9.65 -13.67 13.14
N THR A 689 9.48 -12.42 12.68
CA THR A 689 9.24 -12.13 11.27
C THR A 689 10.57 -12.01 10.49
N PRO A 690 10.58 -12.29 9.18
CA PRO A 690 11.76 -12.07 8.35
C PRO A 690 12.32 -10.65 8.47
N ASP A 691 11.48 -9.62 8.43
CA ASP A 691 11.90 -8.22 8.56
C ASP A 691 12.58 -7.93 9.90
N PHE A 692 12.04 -8.46 10.99
CA PHE A 692 12.63 -8.32 12.32
C PHE A 692 14.00 -8.99 12.40
N LEU A 693 14.11 -10.23 11.91
CA LEU A 693 15.37 -10.98 11.91
C LEU A 693 16.42 -10.32 11.02
N ASN A 694 16.02 -9.82 9.85
CA ASN A 694 16.89 -9.10 8.92
C ASN A 694 17.41 -7.81 9.56
N ALA A 695 16.55 -7.04 10.23
CA ALA A 695 16.96 -5.82 10.95
C ALA A 695 17.95 -6.13 12.07
N LEU A 696 17.69 -7.15 12.89
CA LEU A 696 18.61 -7.57 13.95
C LEU A 696 19.94 -8.10 13.40
N ALA A 697 19.90 -8.88 12.32
CA ALA A 697 21.09 -9.39 11.66
C ALA A 697 21.97 -8.26 11.09
N ALA A 698 21.35 -7.22 10.51
CA ALA A 698 22.04 -6.04 10.03
C ALA A 698 22.79 -5.32 11.17
N GLU A 699 22.19 -5.21 12.35
CA GLU A 699 22.87 -4.62 13.51
C GLU A 699 24.04 -5.48 14.00
N TYR A 700 23.89 -6.81 14.07
CA TYR A 700 24.99 -7.71 14.40
C TYR A 700 26.12 -7.67 13.36
N TYR A 701 25.78 -7.52 12.09
CA TYR A 701 26.74 -7.36 11.01
C TYR A 701 27.51 -6.03 11.16
N ALA A 702 26.81 -4.93 11.42
CA ALA A 702 27.40 -3.62 11.68
C ALA A 702 28.32 -3.62 12.93
N ASP A 703 27.95 -4.34 13.98
CA ASP A 703 28.76 -4.57 15.18
C ASP A 703 29.90 -5.61 14.97
N ARG A 704 30.08 -6.11 13.74
CA ARG A 704 31.09 -7.11 13.31
C ARG A 704 30.96 -8.49 13.98
N GLN A 705 29.79 -8.82 14.49
CA GLN A 705 29.45 -10.15 15.02
C GLN A 705 28.90 -11.06 13.91
N VAL A 706 29.74 -11.30 12.91
CA VAL A 706 29.41 -11.99 11.64
C VAL A 706 28.74 -13.35 11.85
N ALA A 707 29.17 -14.14 12.84
CA ALA A 707 28.58 -15.45 13.13
C ALA A 707 27.11 -15.38 13.60
N ARG A 708 26.75 -14.35 14.39
CA ARG A 708 25.37 -14.13 14.84
C ARG A 708 24.50 -13.56 13.71
N ALA A 709 25.06 -12.66 12.91
CA ALA A 709 24.38 -12.16 11.72
C ALA A 709 24.02 -13.31 10.77
N HIS A 710 24.96 -14.24 10.52
CA HIS A 710 24.73 -15.43 9.71
C HIS A 710 23.56 -16.28 10.22
N GLU A 711 23.60 -16.66 11.50
CA GLU A 711 22.57 -17.49 12.15
C GLU A 711 21.17 -16.89 11.99
N LEU A 712 21.03 -15.57 12.15
CA LEU A 712 19.77 -14.87 12.04
C LEU A 712 19.27 -14.77 10.59
N LEU A 713 20.17 -14.55 9.62
CA LEU A 713 19.82 -14.52 8.20
C LEU A 713 19.41 -15.91 7.69
N GLU A 714 20.06 -16.98 8.14
CA GLU A 714 19.64 -18.36 7.87
C GLU A 714 18.24 -18.61 8.42
N ARG A 715 17.99 -18.21 9.67
CA ARG A 715 16.67 -18.34 10.30
C ARG A 715 15.59 -17.55 9.54
N SER A 716 15.91 -16.33 9.10
CA SER A 716 15.02 -15.54 8.24
C SER A 716 14.72 -16.26 6.92
N SER A 717 15.74 -16.87 6.31
CA SER A 717 15.61 -17.62 5.05
C SER A 717 14.82 -18.94 5.21
N GLU A 718 14.83 -19.56 6.39
CA GLU A 718 13.97 -20.71 6.70
C GLU A 718 12.49 -20.30 6.74
N LEU A 719 12.20 -19.12 7.29
CA LEU A 719 10.82 -18.61 7.42
C LEU A 719 10.27 -18.12 6.09
N GLN A 720 11.09 -17.39 5.32
CA GLN A 720 10.74 -16.94 3.98
C GLN A 720 11.92 -17.23 3.02
N PRO A 721 11.83 -18.31 2.23
CA PRO A 721 12.90 -18.68 1.30
C PRO A 721 13.13 -17.67 0.17
N ASP A 722 12.10 -16.90 -0.22
CA ASP A 722 12.16 -15.94 -1.33
C ASP A 722 12.59 -14.54 -0.84
N GLN A 723 13.89 -14.42 -0.55
CA GLN A 723 14.54 -13.18 -0.13
C GLN A 723 15.92 -13.04 -0.82
N PRO A 724 15.98 -12.53 -2.06
CA PRO A 724 17.23 -12.48 -2.84
C PRO A 724 18.32 -11.62 -2.19
N GLU A 725 17.94 -10.51 -1.54
CA GLU A 725 18.87 -9.64 -0.82
C GLU A 725 19.46 -10.32 0.42
N VAL A 726 18.67 -11.11 1.15
CA VAL A 726 19.14 -11.88 2.32
C VAL A 726 20.12 -12.96 1.88
N ARG A 727 19.86 -13.64 0.76
CA ARG A 727 20.81 -14.63 0.21
C ARG A 727 22.14 -13.98 -0.17
N ARG A 728 22.12 -12.80 -0.82
CA ARG A 728 23.36 -12.03 -1.10
C ARG A 728 24.08 -11.64 0.19
N LEU A 729 23.35 -11.25 1.23
CA LEU A 729 23.94 -10.91 2.54
C LEU A 729 24.56 -12.14 3.22
N ILE A 730 23.91 -13.31 3.16
CA ILE A 730 24.47 -14.57 3.66
C ILE A 730 25.80 -14.88 2.96
N ASP A 731 25.85 -14.80 1.62
CA ASP A 731 27.07 -15.03 0.86
C ASP A 731 28.20 -14.04 1.24
N GLN A 732 27.86 -12.77 1.46
CA GLN A 732 28.82 -11.76 1.92
C GLN A 732 29.34 -12.06 3.32
N VAL A 733 28.45 -12.43 4.25
CA VAL A 733 28.77 -12.79 5.63
C VAL A 733 29.66 -14.05 5.66
N LEU A 734 29.38 -15.04 4.81
CA LEU A 734 30.18 -16.26 4.66
C LEU A 734 31.56 -15.98 4.06
N ALA A 735 31.65 -15.20 2.99
CA ALA A 735 32.92 -14.81 2.38
C ALA A 735 33.82 -14.07 3.39
N LEU A 736 33.25 -13.14 4.17
CA LEU A 736 33.94 -12.46 5.25
C LEU A 736 34.42 -13.43 6.34
N GLN A 737 33.64 -14.46 6.64
CA GLN A 737 34.00 -15.47 7.64
C GLN A 737 35.16 -16.37 7.16
N ASP A 738 35.17 -16.75 5.89
CA ASP A 738 36.25 -17.54 5.27
C ASP A 738 37.54 -16.72 5.11
N ASP A 739 37.44 -15.46 4.68
CA ASP A 739 38.58 -14.52 4.58
C ASP A 739 39.24 -14.31 5.95
N ILE A 740 38.42 -14.16 7.00
CA ILE A 740 38.91 -14.05 8.39
C ILE A 740 39.68 -15.31 8.78
N LYS A 741 39.18 -16.49 8.40
CA LYS A 741 39.82 -17.77 8.76
C LYS A 741 41.17 -17.96 8.05
N GLU A 742 41.25 -17.71 6.74
CA GLU A 742 42.51 -17.77 5.97
C GLU A 742 43.53 -16.74 6.48
N MET A 743 43.05 -15.53 6.81
CA MET A 743 43.89 -14.48 7.38
C MET A 743 44.50 -14.93 8.71
N LEU A 744 43.73 -15.57 9.60
CA LEU A 744 44.22 -16.07 10.88
C LEU A 744 45.21 -17.23 10.73
N GLU A 745 45.03 -18.13 9.76
CA GLU A 745 45.95 -19.26 9.51
C GLU A 745 47.30 -18.80 8.98
N THR A 746 47.33 -17.79 8.11
CA THR A 746 48.58 -17.29 7.50
C THR A 746 49.24 -16.15 8.27
N PHE A 747 48.54 -15.56 9.25
CA PHE A 747 48.97 -14.39 10.01
C PHE A 747 50.37 -14.54 10.60
N GLY A 748 50.62 -15.62 11.34
CA GLY A 748 51.90 -15.86 12.03
C GLY A 748 53.12 -15.87 11.10
N ASN A 749 52.96 -16.41 9.88
CA ASN A 749 54.04 -16.46 8.89
C ASN A 749 54.26 -15.09 8.20
N ARG A 750 53.21 -14.28 8.04
CA ARG A 750 53.28 -12.97 7.37
C ARG A 750 53.95 -11.90 8.24
N VAL A 751 53.81 -11.99 9.57
CA VAL A 751 54.34 -10.99 10.51
C VAL A 751 55.60 -11.45 11.25
N ASP A 752 56.22 -12.56 10.83
CA ASP A 752 57.30 -13.21 11.57
C ASP A 752 58.51 -12.30 11.81
N LEU A 753 58.79 -11.36 10.90
CA LEU A 753 59.90 -10.41 11.00
C LEU A 753 59.69 -9.31 12.05
N ILE A 754 58.45 -9.10 12.49
CA ILE A 754 58.05 -8.01 13.39
C ILE A 754 57.38 -8.51 14.69
N MET A 755 57.23 -9.82 14.83
CA MET A 755 56.71 -10.48 16.03
C MET A 755 57.86 -10.78 17.01
N ALA A 756 57.74 -10.35 18.26
CA ALA A 756 58.76 -10.61 19.27
C ALA A 756 58.76 -12.08 19.70
N GLY A 757 59.90 -12.60 20.16
CA GLY A 757 60.05 -14.02 20.54
C GLY A 757 59.00 -14.51 21.56
N ALA A 758 58.68 -13.70 22.58
CA ALA A 758 57.63 -14.03 23.56
C ALA A 758 56.20 -13.98 22.98
N GLU A 759 55.93 -13.12 22.00
CA GLU A 759 54.63 -13.08 21.31
C GLU A 759 54.44 -14.30 20.39
N LYS A 760 55.54 -14.75 19.77
CA LYS A 760 55.57 -15.89 18.84
C LYS A 760 55.46 -17.25 19.53
N ASP A 761 56.26 -17.47 20.58
CA ASP A 761 56.38 -18.80 21.20
C ASP A 761 55.44 -19.01 22.39
N ASP A 762 55.07 -17.97 23.14
CA ASP A 762 54.23 -18.11 24.35
C ASP A 762 52.76 -17.70 24.13
N GLN A 763 52.46 -16.81 23.17
CA GLN A 763 51.11 -16.27 22.98
C GLN A 763 50.43 -16.82 21.73
N TRP A 764 50.93 -16.51 20.52
CA TRP A 764 50.26 -16.85 19.27
C TRP A 764 50.04 -18.36 19.07
N LYS A 765 51.08 -19.19 19.31
CA LYS A 765 51.01 -20.66 19.16
C LYS A 765 50.06 -21.36 20.13
N ASN A 766 49.70 -20.71 21.24
CA ASN A 766 48.86 -21.29 22.30
C ASN A 766 47.39 -20.85 22.22
N LEU A 767 46.99 -20.05 21.23
CA LEU A 767 45.59 -19.61 21.02
C LEU A 767 44.79 -20.69 20.29
N GLY A 768 43.80 -21.26 20.99
CA GLY A 768 42.99 -22.38 20.52
C GLY A 768 41.68 -22.03 19.80
N THR A 769 41.22 -20.78 19.85
CA THR A 769 39.98 -20.33 19.18
C THR A 769 40.24 -19.16 18.24
N ASP A 770 39.45 -19.07 17.17
CA ASP A 770 39.58 -17.99 16.18
C ASP A 770 39.28 -16.62 16.80
N ASP A 771 38.35 -16.53 17.75
CA ASP A 771 38.08 -15.30 18.52
C ASP A 771 39.30 -14.82 19.31
N ALA A 772 40.01 -15.73 19.97
CA ALA A 772 41.21 -15.40 20.73
C ALA A 772 42.35 -14.97 19.79
N ARG A 773 42.45 -15.60 18.61
CA ARG A 773 43.39 -15.19 17.55
C ARG A 773 43.03 -13.81 16.97
N ARG A 774 41.77 -13.51 16.71
CA ARG A 774 41.30 -12.18 16.25
C ARG A 774 41.60 -11.07 17.25
N ALA A 775 41.31 -11.31 18.52
CA ALA A 775 41.63 -10.37 19.59
C ALA A 775 43.14 -10.13 19.69
N PHE A 776 43.95 -11.17 19.51
CA PHE A 776 45.40 -11.06 19.43
C PHE A 776 45.87 -10.22 18.23
N VAL A 777 45.39 -10.51 17.01
CA VAL A 777 45.73 -9.75 15.79
C VAL A 777 45.40 -8.26 15.94
N THR A 778 44.22 -7.96 16.48
CA THR A 778 43.78 -6.57 16.73
C THR A 778 44.74 -5.86 17.69
N LYS A 779 45.05 -6.50 18.81
CA LYS A 779 45.97 -5.96 19.82
C LYS A 779 47.40 -5.85 19.30
N PHE A 780 47.84 -6.80 18.47
CA PHE A 780 49.16 -6.85 17.87
C PHE A 780 49.43 -5.63 16.98
N TRP A 781 48.46 -5.27 16.12
CA TRP A 781 48.58 -4.10 15.25
C TRP A 781 48.38 -2.79 16.01
N ALA A 782 47.39 -2.70 16.89
CA ALA A 782 47.16 -1.50 17.70
C ALA A 782 48.39 -1.14 18.56
N GLY A 783 49.11 -2.12 19.08
CA GLY A 783 50.35 -1.90 19.83
C GLY A 783 51.55 -1.40 19.00
N ARG A 784 51.44 -1.42 17.67
CA ARG A 784 52.48 -1.04 16.69
C ARG A 784 52.05 0.12 15.80
N ASP A 785 50.94 0.77 16.15
CA ASP A 785 50.45 1.96 15.48
C ASP A 785 51.34 3.17 15.81
N PRO A 786 52.02 3.79 14.82
CA PRO A 786 52.85 4.97 15.03
C PRO A 786 52.03 6.28 15.14
N THR A 787 50.75 6.28 14.74
CA THR A 787 49.87 7.46 14.79
C THR A 787 48.51 7.17 15.46
N PRO A 788 48.49 6.69 16.72
CA PRO A 788 47.25 6.31 17.41
C PRO A 788 46.29 7.51 17.54
N GLY A 789 45.28 7.56 16.68
CA GLY A 789 44.37 8.71 16.52
C GLY A 789 43.87 8.94 15.08
N THR A 790 44.53 8.35 14.08
CA THR A 790 44.01 8.27 12.69
C THR A 790 43.13 7.02 12.52
N SER A 791 42.34 6.97 11.43
CA SER A 791 41.47 5.82 11.12
C SER A 791 42.24 4.56 10.73
N ASP A 792 43.50 4.68 10.32
CA ASP A 792 44.29 3.66 9.67
C ASP A 792 45.65 3.48 10.36
N ASN A 793 46.15 2.24 10.41
CA ASN A 793 47.47 1.94 10.94
C ASN A 793 48.48 1.89 9.80
N GLU A 794 49.24 2.98 9.60
CA GLU A 794 50.12 3.13 8.43
C GLU A 794 51.27 2.13 8.45
N PHE A 795 51.74 1.76 9.65
CA PHE A 795 52.76 0.73 9.83
C PHE A 795 52.28 -0.63 9.30
N ARG A 796 51.06 -1.03 9.66
CA ARG A 796 50.41 -2.26 9.17
C ARG A 796 50.30 -2.23 7.65
N GLU A 797 49.84 -1.12 7.09
CA GLU A 797 49.59 -0.98 5.66
C GLU A 797 50.87 -1.12 4.83
N ILE A 798 51.91 -0.36 5.18
CA ILE A 798 53.21 -0.39 4.47
C ILE A 798 53.84 -1.79 4.59
N TYR A 799 53.83 -2.37 5.79
CA TYR A 799 54.39 -3.69 6.02
C TYR A 799 53.68 -4.76 5.18
N MET A 800 52.34 -4.79 5.20
CA MET A 800 51.55 -5.76 4.44
C MET A 800 51.70 -5.59 2.92
N ARG A 801 51.82 -4.34 2.45
CA ARG A 801 52.09 -4.05 1.03
C ARG A 801 53.43 -4.63 0.58
N ARG A 802 54.49 -4.50 1.40
CA ARG A 802 55.80 -5.09 1.10
C ARG A 802 55.79 -6.61 1.22
N VAL A 803 55.04 -7.19 2.15
CA VAL A 803 54.82 -8.66 2.22
C VAL A 803 54.17 -9.18 0.94
N GLN A 804 53.11 -8.52 0.46
CA GLN A 804 52.44 -8.89 -0.79
C GLN A 804 53.36 -8.77 -1.99
N THR A 805 54.14 -7.68 -2.07
CA THR A 805 55.09 -7.47 -3.17
C THR A 805 56.21 -8.49 -3.14
N ALA A 806 56.73 -8.84 -1.95
CA ALA A 806 57.73 -9.89 -1.80
C ALA A 806 57.18 -11.26 -2.21
N ALA A 807 55.92 -11.56 -1.87
CA ALA A 807 55.24 -12.79 -2.28
C ALA A 807 55.21 -12.94 -3.82
N GLN A 808 54.94 -11.84 -4.53
CA GLN A 808 54.82 -11.82 -5.99
C GLN A 808 56.17 -11.81 -6.72
N ARG A 809 57.14 -11.04 -6.22
CA ARG A 809 58.39 -10.76 -6.95
C ARG A 809 59.52 -11.73 -6.65
N TYR A 810 59.49 -12.37 -5.49
CA TYR A 810 60.58 -13.25 -5.04
C TYR A 810 60.11 -14.66 -4.69
N PRO A 811 59.29 -15.33 -5.52
CA PRO A 811 58.88 -16.69 -5.26
C PRO A 811 60.08 -17.64 -5.27
N GLY A 812 60.00 -18.68 -4.46
CA GLY A 812 61.00 -19.74 -4.34
C GLY A 812 60.37 -21.07 -3.98
N SER A 813 61.12 -21.94 -3.30
CA SER A 813 60.59 -23.17 -2.68
C SER A 813 59.56 -22.90 -1.58
N VAL A 814 59.54 -21.67 -1.05
CA VAL A 814 58.57 -21.12 -0.10
C VAL A 814 57.92 -19.83 -0.66
N PRO A 815 56.76 -19.38 -0.14
CA PRO A 815 56.16 -18.11 -0.53
C PRO A 815 57.16 -16.95 -0.46
N GLY A 816 57.10 -16.01 -1.42
CA GLY A 816 58.21 -15.09 -1.63
C GLY A 816 58.58 -14.19 -0.43
N TYR A 817 57.63 -13.85 0.43
CA TYR A 817 57.87 -13.12 1.69
C TYR A 817 58.65 -13.93 2.75
N MET A 818 58.75 -15.25 2.59
CA MET A 818 59.52 -16.16 3.45
C MET A 818 60.94 -16.41 2.93
N THR A 819 61.24 -16.05 1.68
CA THR A 819 62.59 -16.15 1.10
C THR A 819 63.50 -15.06 1.66
N ASP A 820 64.82 -15.28 1.65
CA ASP A 820 65.76 -14.27 2.14
C ASP A 820 65.70 -12.96 1.35
N ARG A 821 65.55 -13.03 0.02
CA ARG A 821 65.32 -11.86 -0.83
C ARG A 821 64.04 -11.11 -0.45
N GLY A 822 62.96 -11.84 -0.19
CA GLY A 822 61.70 -11.24 0.25
C GLY A 822 61.77 -10.61 1.62
N LYS A 823 62.45 -11.24 2.59
CA LYS A 823 62.67 -10.68 3.92
C LYS A 823 63.49 -9.39 3.88
N VAL A 824 64.57 -9.37 3.10
CA VAL A 824 65.37 -8.15 2.88
C VAL A 824 64.51 -7.05 2.25
N TYR A 825 63.70 -7.37 1.25
CA TYR A 825 62.79 -6.42 0.62
C TYR A 825 61.73 -5.86 1.58
N ILE A 826 61.15 -6.69 2.44
CA ILE A 826 60.15 -6.26 3.42
C ILE A 826 60.75 -5.22 4.37
N ILE A 827 61.95 -5.47 4.88
CA ILE A 827 62.63 -4.58 5.84
C ILE A 827 63.18 -3.32 5.15
N TYR A 828 63.92 -3.48 4.06
CA TYR A 828 64.72 -2.40 3.46
C TYR A 828 64.08 -1.73 2.23
N GLY A 829 63.04 -2.31 1.65
CA GLY A 829 62.34 -1.75 0.48
C GLY A 829 62.97 -2.14 -0.86
N GLU A 830 62.71 -1.35 -1.89
CA GLU A 830 63.25 -1.59 -3.25
C GLU A 830 64.73 -1.13 -3.31
N PRO A 831 65.65 -1.98 -3.81
CA PRO A 831 67.04 -1.58 -4.00
C PRO A 831 67.20 -0.59 -5.16
N GLU A 832 68.16 0.32 -5.05
CA GLU A 832 68.50 1.30 -6.09
C GLU A 832 69.05 0.64 -7.36
N GLU A 833 69.80 -0.46 -7.23
CA GLU A 833 70.34 -1.19 -8.37
C GLU A 833 70.33 -2.71 -8.12
N LYS A 834 69.99 -3.49 -9.15
CA LYS A 834 70.09 -4.95 -9.14
C LYS A 834 71.06 -5.39 -10.23
N ALA A 835 72.09 -6.13 -9.86
CA ALA A 835 73.07 -6.69 -10.79
C ALA A 835 73.21 -8.20 -10.61
N ILE A 836 73.62 -8.89 -11.68
CA ILE A 836 73.92 -10.32 -11.67
C ILE A 836 75.42 -10.47 -11.99
N ARG A 837 76.15 -11.27 -11.21
CA ARG A 837 77.57 -11.54 -11.44
C ARG A 837 77.86 -13.04 -11.32
N PRO A 838 78.92 -13.57 -11.96
CA PRO A 838 79.33 -14.96 -11.78
C PRO A 838 79.59 -15.23 -10.29
N ALA A 839 78.99 -16.29 -9.75
CA ALA A 839 79.17 -16.66 -8.35
C ALA A 839 80.64 -16.99 -8.11
N THR A 840 81.13 -16.63 -6.92
CA THR A 840 82.52 -16.88 -6.56
C THR A 840 82.64 -17.87 -5.41
N ASN A 841 83.61 -18.78 -5.49
CA ASN A 841 83.93 -19.69 -4.41
C ASN A 841 84.67 -18.97 -3.26
N THR A 842 84.97 -19.66 -2.16
CA THR A 842 85.71 -19.13 -1.00
C THR A 842 87.10 -18.56 -1.34
N GLU A 843 87.65 -18.88 -2.50
CA GLU A 843 88.92 -18.36 -3.02
C GLU A 843 88.75 -17.24 -4.07
N ARG A 844 87.52 -16.73 -4.25
CA ARG A 844 87.13 -15.70 -5.24
C ARG A 844 87.33 -16.10 -6.70
N GLN A 845 87.25 -17.39 -7.02
CA GLN A 845 87.26 -17.88 -8.40
C GLN A 845 85.83 -17.99 -8.95
N PRO A 846 85.58 -17.65 -10.23
CA PRO A 846 84.27 -17.79 -10.86
C PRO A 846 83.83 -19.26 -10.92
N VAL A 847 82.58 -19.54 -10.58
CA VAL A 847 81.92 -20.83 -10.78
C VAL A 847 81.09 -20.75 -12.06
N ASP A 848 81.42 -21.57 -13.06
CA ASP A 848 80.90 -21.43 -14.45
C ASP A 848 79.37 -21.66 -14.61
N THR A 849 78.65 -22.02 -13.54
CA THR A 849 77.22 -22.38 -13.61
C THR A 849 76.31 -21.65 -12.61
N GLU A 850 76.85 -20.83 -11.71
CA GLU A 850 76.08 -20.15 -10.68
C GLU A 850 76.31 -18.64 -10.76
N THR A 851 75.26 -17.85 -10.52
CA THR A 851 75.34 -16.39 -10.54
C THR A 851 74.85 -15.82 -9.22
N ASP A 852 75.60 -14.91 -8.63
CA ASP A 852 75.17 -14.14 -7.46
C ASP A 852 74.25 -12.99 -7.90
N ILE A 853 73.20 -12.73 -7.12
CA ILE A 853 72.35 -11.54 -7.25
C ILE A 853 72.85 -10.49 -6.26
N LEU A 854 73.09 -9.30 -6.79
CA LEU A 854 73.60 -8.16 -6.06
C LEU A 854 72.55 -7.07 -5.99
N TRP A 855 72.16 -6.67 -4.78
CA TRP A 855 71.29 -5.53 -4.54
C TRP A 855 72.08 -4.41 -3.90
N ARG A 856 72.05 -3.24 -4.53
CA ARG A 856 72.67 -2.03 -3.97
C ARG A 856 71.63 -1.17 -3.28
N TYR A 857 71.95 -0.77 -2.07
CA TYR A 857 71.14 0.09 -1.22
C TYR A 857 71.93 1.35 -0.83
N ASP A 858 71.25 2.47 -0.63
CA ASP A 858 71.85 3.67 -0.01
C ASP A 858 71.82 3.55 1.53
N ALA A 859 72.97 3.25 2.17
CA ALA A 859 73.06 3.17 3.63
C ALA A 859 72.67 4.48 4.34
N GLY A 860 72.70 5.63 3.65
CA GLY A 860 72.21 6.90 4.20
C GLY A 860 70.70 6.90 4.49
N LYS A 861 69.92 6.03 3.84
CA LYS A 861 68.46 5.95 3.97
C LYS A 861 67.98 5.03 5.09
N ASN A 862 68.85 4.19 5.65
CA ASN A 862 68.49 3.32 6.77
C ASN A 862 69.70 3.09 7.68
N SER A 863 69.61 3.55 8.94
CA SER A 863 70.71 3.48 9.91
C SER A 863 71.11 2.06 10.32
N TYR A 864 70.31 1.04 9.98
CA TYR A 864 70.59 -0.36 10.27
C TYR A 864 71.28 -1.09 9.12
N LEU A 865 71.50 -0.39 8.00
CA LEU A 865 72.20 -0.92 6.85
C LEU A 865 73.69 -0.56 6.93
N GLU A 866 74.52 -1.52 7.35
CA GLU A 866 75.98 -1.30 7.54
C GLU A 866 76.78 -1.32 6.22
N GLN A 867 76.17 -1.75 5.12
CA GLN A 867 76.82 -1.91 3.81
C GLN A 867 75.86 -1.58 2.67
N ASP A 868 76.37 -0.92 1.62
CA ASP A 868 75.59 -0.52 0.44
C ASP A 868 75.32 -1.68 -0.53
N GLU A 869 75.93 -2.85 -0.31
CA GLU A 869 75.89 -3.97 -1.24
C GLU A 869 75.48 -5.26 -0.52
N ILE A 870 74.34 -5.83 -0.94
CA ILE A 870 73.77 -7.07 -0.40
C ILE A 870 73.84 -8.14 -1.47
N THR A 871 74.52 -9.25 -1.15
CA THR A 871 74.72 -10.36 -2.08
C THR A 871 73.90 -11.58 -1.68
N PHE A 872 73.18 -12.14 -2.65
CA PHE A 872 72.49 -13.41 -2.53
C PHE A 872 73.14 -14.43 -3.46
N SER A 873 73.44 -15.61 -2.91
CA SER A 873 74.00 -16.73 -3.69
C SER A 873 72.95 -17.84 -3.82
N PRO A 874 72.94 -18.58 -4.94
CA PRO A 874 72.10 -19.75 -5.06
C PRO A 874 72.43 -20.77 -3.97
N ASP A 875 71.40 -21.38 -3.38
CA ASP A 875 71.50 -22.43 -2.38
C ASP A 875 71.16 -23.82 -2.96
N THR A 876 71.18 -24.84 -2.10
CA THR A 876 70.97 -26.24 -2.50
C THR A 876 69.57 -26.53 -3.01
N ASP A 877 68.59 -25.67 -2.71
CA ASP A 877 67.19 -25.84 -3.11
C ASP A 877 66.86 -25.01 -4.37
N GLY A 878 67.86 -24.33 -4.94
CA GLY A 878 67.70 -23.46 -6.11
C GLY A 878 67.16 -22.07 -5.77
N ASP A 879 67.02 -21.75 -4.49
CA ASP A 879 66.67 -20.43 -4.00
C ASP A 879 67.94 -19.58 -3.81
N TYR A 880 67.76 -18.31 -3.46
CA TYR A 880 68.86 -17.36 -3.27
C TYR A 880 68.96 -16.96 -1.81
N SER A 881 70.00 -17.47 -1.14
CA SER A 881 70.28 -17.26 0.28
C SER A 881 71.18 -16.04 0.51
N LEU A 882 70.91 -15.31 1.60
CA LEU A 882 71.67 -14.11 1.97
C LEU A 882 73.07 -14.48 2.49
N LYS A 883 74.13 -13.89 1.92
CA LYS A 883 75.52 -14.15 2.35
C LYS A 883 76.04 -13.22 3.44
N SER A 884 75.32 -12.15 3.76
CA SER A 884 75.75 -11.16 4.74
C SER A 884 74.87 -11.15 5.99
N SER A 885 75.46 -10.79 7.14
CA SER A 885 74.68 -10.54 8.36
C SER A 885 73.95 -9.22 8.22
N LEU A 886 72.62 -9.26 8.20
CA LEU A 886 71.77 -8.08 8.09
C LEU A 886 70.74 -8.08 9.23
N ASP A 887 70.46 -6.90 9.79
CA ASP A 887 69.42 -6.76 10.80
C ASP A 887 68.04 -6.80 10.12
N LEU A 888 67.24 -7.83 10.41
CA LEU A 888 65.90 -8.04 9.86
C LEU A 888 64.83 -7.88 10.95
N THR A 889 64.90 -6.79 11.72
CA THR A 889 63.96 -6.49 12.81
C THR A 889 62.97 -5.38 12.46
N ALA A 890 61.89 -5.29 13.26
CA ALA A 890 60.94 -4.17 13.20
C ALA A 890 61.60 -2.79 13.35
N SER A 891 62.68 -2.71 14.14
CA SER A 891 63.44 -1.47 14.32
C SER A 891 64.16 -1.06 13.03
N ALA A 892 64.74 -2.02 12.30
CA ALA A 892 65.35 -1.77 11.00
C ALA A 892 64.31 -1.34 9.95
N PHE A 893 63.09 -1.90 9.98
CA PHE A 893 61.99 -1.49 9.10
C PHE A 893 61.57 -0.03 9.35
N LEU A 894 61.32 0.35 10.60
CA LEU A 894 60.93 1.72 10.99
C LEU A 894 62.04 2.74 10.74
N ALA A 895 63.29 2.29 10.69
CA ALA A 895 64.42 3.15 10.42
C ALA A 895 64.60 3.51 8.93
N GLY A 896 63.84 2.93 8.01
CA GLY A 896 63.91 3.32 6.60
C GLY A 896 63.33 4.72 6.36
N GLN A 897 64.05 5.57 5.62
CA GLN A 897 63.63 6.94 5.29
C GLN A 897 62.25 6.97 4.60
N GLU A 898 61.99 6.07 3.64
CA GLU A 898 60.69 5.94 2.97
C GLU A 898 59.54 5.68 3.97
N VAL A 899 59.78 4.83 4.98
CA VAL A 899 58.78 4.47 6.00
C VAL A 899 58.52 5.66 6.92
N ARG A 900 59.58 6.40 7.30
CA ARG A 900 59.45 7.61 8.13
C ARG A 900 58.72 8.73 7.41
N ASP A 901 59.06 8.99 6.15
CA ASP A 901 58.44 10.06 5.35
C ASP A 901 56.93 9.80 5.16
N LEU A 902 56.52 8.54 4.97
CA LEU A 902 55.11 8.14 4.88
C LEU A 902 54.36 8.27 6.21
N ILE A 903 54.98 7.88 7.32
CA ILE A 903 54.40 8.05 8.67
C ILE A 903 54.27 9.54 9.01
N ASP A 904 55.26 10.37 8.66
CA ASP A 904 55.23 11.81 8.88
C ASP A 904 54.20 12.52 7.98
N ALA A 905 53.96 12.02 6.76
CA ALA A 905 52.90 12.51 5.88
C ALA A 905 51.48 12.16 6.38
N ALA A 906 51.33 11.07 7.12
CA ALA A 906 50.05 10.63 7.71
C ALA A 906 49.71 11.33 9.04
N ARG A 907 50.65 12.04 9.66
CA ARG A 907 50.39 12.83 10.87
C ARG A 907 49.44 13.99 10.52
N PRO A 908 48.32 14.16 11.25
CA PRO A 908 47.36 15.21 10.93
C PRO A 908 47.96 16.60 11.20
N ASN A 909 48.14 17.39 10.13
CA ASN A 909 48.09 18.83 10.24
C ASN A 909 46.69 19.20 10.76
N LEU A 910 46.62 19.80 11.96
CA LEU A 910 45.43 20.44 12.48
C LEU A 910 44.99 21.58 11.53
N GLY A 911 44.08 21.30 10.60
CA GLY A 911 43.44 22.25 9.68
C GLY A 911 42.57 21.55 8.61
N PRO A 912 41.45 22.14 8.15
CA PRO A 912 40.27 21.36 7.75
C PRO A 912 40.17 21.01 6.26
N VAL A 913 39.67 19.80 6.04
CA VAL A 913 38.90 19.24 4.90
C VAL A 913 39.65 19.04 3.57
N GLY A 914 39.71 17.77 3.16
CA GLY A 914 39.98 17.35 1.78
C GLY A 914 40.46 15.91 1.64
N THR A 915 39.65 14.92 2.03
CA THR A 915 40.04 13.51 1.91
C THR A 915 39.70 12.96 0.52
N ARG A 916 40.72 12.51 -0.20
CA ARG A 916 40.63 11.73 -1.44
C ARG A 916 40.99 10.28 -1.08
N ILE A 917 40.05 9.36 -1.23
CA ILE A 917 40.24 7.91 -0.99
C ILE A 917 40.56 7.23 -2.33
N VAL A 918 41.52 6.29 -2.34
CA VAL A 918 41.84 5.44 -3.50
C VAL A 918 41.20 4.06 -3.28
N SER A 919 40.40 3.62 -4.26
CA SER A 919 39.46 2.49 -4.22
C SER A 919 40.05 1.13 -4.56
N ALA A 920 39.34 0.07 -4.15
CA ALA A 920 39.46 -1.29 -4.67
C ALA A 920 39.39 -1.33 -6.21
N ALA A 921 40.02 -2.34 -6.83
CA ALA A 921 40.09 -2.49 -8.28
C ALA A 921 38.68 -2.45 -8.91
N ALA A 922 38.47 -1.47 -9.78
CA ALA A 922 37.18 -1.23 -10.42
C ALA A 922 36.86 -2.34 -11.44
N THR A 923 35.61 -2.83 -11.43
CA THR A 923 35.09 -3.72 -12.47
C THR A 923 35.05 -3.01 -13.84
N PRO A 924 35.02 -3.73 -14.98
CA PRO A 924 35.04 -3.10 -16.31
C PRO A 924 33.92 -2.06 -16.51
N ASP A 925 32.71 -2.36 -16.04
CA ASP A 925 31.55 -1.47 -16.02
C ASP A 925 31.79 -0.21 -15.15
N ARG A 926 32.36 -0.35 -13.94
CA ARG A 926 32.70 0.79 -13.08
C ARG A 926 33.82 1.64 -13.66
N THR A 927 34.81 1.01 -14.29
CA THR A 927 35.91 1.69 -14.97
C THR A 927 35.38 2.46 -16.18
N ALA A 928 34.51 1.84 -16.99
CA ALA A 928 33.87 2.48 -18.14
C ALA A 928 32.97 3.65 -17.72
N MET A 929 32.20 3.51 -16.63
CA MET A 929 31.39 4.61 -16.07
C MET A 929 32.23 5.74 -15.54
N GLN A 930 33.32 5.45 -14.81
CA GLN A 930 34.23 6.47 -14.32
C GLN A 930 34.83 7.26 -15.49
N ARG A 931 35.27 6.59 -16.55
CA ARG A 931 35.81 7.26 -17.75
C ARG A 931 34.75 8.04 -18.52
N LEU A 932 33.51 7.55 -18.58
CA LEU A 932 32.41 8.28 -19.22
C LEU A 932 32.06 9.57 -18.45
N LEU A 933 32.04 9.51 -17.12
CA LEU A 933 31.65 10.63 -16.26
C LEU A 933 32.79 11.64 -16.06
N GLU A 934 34.02 11.19 -15.82
CA GLU A 934 35.17 12.05 -15.53
C GLU A 934 35.91 12.51 -16.79
N GLU A 935 36.07 11.63 -17.78
CA GLU A 935 36.86 11.90 -19.00
C GLU A 935 35.99 12.15 -20.24
N GLY A 936 34.69 11.85 -20.19
CA GLY A 936 33.79 11.90 -21.36
C GLY A 936 34.07 10.82 -22.41
N VAL A 937 34.85 9.79 -22.07
CA VAL A 937 35.30 8.76 -23.02
C VAL A 937 34.22 7.68 -23.14
N ARG A 938 33.70 7.48 -24.36
CA ARG A 938 32.72 6.45 -24.70
C ARG A 938 33.41 5.15 -25.15
N GLN A 939 32.80 4.01 -24.84
CA GLN A 939 33.20 2.69 -25.32
C GLN A 939 32.12 2.14 -26.26
N GLN A 940 32.52 1.41 -27.32
CA GLN A 940 31.61 1.01 -28.41
C GLN A 940 31.93 -0.41 -28.92
N ASP A 941 31.89 -1.40 -28.04
CA ASP A 941 32.17 -2.79 -28.42
C ASP A 941 30.94 -3.54 -28.94
N LEU A 942 29.73 -3.06 -28.63
CA LEU A 942 28.41 -3.58 -29.03
C LEU A 942 27.61 -2.48 -29.75
N ALA A 943 26.77 -2.83 -30.73
CA ALA A 943 25.78 -1.89 -31.25
C ALA A 943 24.71 -1.64 -30.17
N LEU A 944 24.40 -0.37 -29.91
CA LEU A 944 23.39 0.04 -28.93
C LEU A 944 22.57 1.20 -29.50
N GLN A 945 21.26 0.98 -29.64
CA GLN A 945 20.28 2.00 -29.99
C GLN A 945 19.43 2.32 -28.77
N GLN A 946 19.03 3.58 -28.61
CA GLN A 946 18.17 4.00 -27.50
C GLN A 946 17.18 5.09 -27.90
N GLU A 947 16.03 5.11 -27.24
CA GLU A 947 15.03 6.17 -27.30
C GLU A 947 14.44 6.41 -25.90
N PHE A 948 13.94 7.63 -25.67
CA PHE A 948 13.23 7.99 -24.46
C PHE A 948 11.73 8.12 -24.73
N ALA A 949 10.92 7.55 -23.86
CA ALA A 949 9.48 7.71 -23.88
C ALA A 949 8.98 8.26 -22.54
N PHE A 950 8.06 9.22 -22.60
CA PHE A 950 7.57 9.95 -21.44
C PHE A 950 6.06 9.82 -21.35
N PHE A 951 5.59 9.39 -20.18
CA PHE A 951 4.17 9.17 -19.90
C PHE A 951 3.76 9.90 -18.62
N PRO A 952 2.50 10.37 -18.52
CA PRO A 952 1.99 10.97 -17.30
C PRO A 952 2.11 10.00 -16.11
N ALA A 953 2.58 10.50 -14.95
CA ALA A 953 2.62 9.75 -13.70
C ALA A 953 2.06 10.59 -12.53
N PRO A 954 1.71 9.96 -11.39
CA PRO A 954 1.24 10.67 -10.21
C PRO A 954 2.25 11.67 -9.63
N GLU A 955 1.80 12.53 -8.71
CA GLU A 955 2.66 13.41 -7.90
C GLU A 955 3.53 14.40 -8.72
N ASN A 956 3.03 14.87 -9.87
CA ASN A 956 3.78 15.75 -10.79
C ASN A 956 5.10 15.13 -11.28
N ASN A 957 5.21 13.80 -11.27
CA ASN A 957 6.28 13.06 -11.91
C ASN A 957 5.88 12.68 -13.34
N THR A 958 6.88 12.34 -14.13
CA THR A 958 6.73 11.77 -15.47
C THR A 958 7.40 10.42 -15.49
N PHE A 959 6.65 9.38 -15.83
CA PHE A 959 7.21 8.05 -16.00
C PHE A 959 8.09 8.05 -17.24
N SER A 960 9.40 7.93 -17.01
CA SER A 960 10.43 8.08 -18.03
C SER A 960 10.99 6.70 -18.35
N VAL A 961 10.80 6.26 -19.58
CA VAL A 961 11.21 4.94 -20.08
C VAL A 961 12.42 5.10 -20.99
N VAL A 962 13.42 4.27 -20.76
CA VAL A 962 14.57 4.09 -21.67
C VAL A 962 14.32 2.81 -22.44
N ALA A 963 13.97 2.95 -23.73
CA ALA A 963 13.85 1.83 -24.65
C ALA A 963 15.17 1.67 -25.41
N PHE A 964 15.65 0.45 -25.59
CA PHE A 964 16.93 0.20 -26.25
C PHE A 964 16.99 -1.16 -26.95
N GLU A 965 17.87 -1.27 -27.94
CA GLU A 965 18.16 -2.50 -28.67
C GLU A 965 19.67 -2.75 -28.71
N VAL A 966 20.05 -4.03 -28.67
CA VAL A 966 21.45 -4.47 -28.65
C VAL A 966 21.75 -5.31 -29.88
N GLY A 967 22.88 -5.03 -30.54
CA GLY A 967 23.36 -5.84 -31.66
C GLY A 967 23.73 -7.26 -31.24
N LYS A 968 23.25 -8.26 -31.99
CA LYS A 968 23.46 -9.70 -31.72
C LYS A 968 24.75 -10.26 -32.34
N ALA A 969 25.31 -9.61 -33.36
CA ALA A 969 26.50 -10.10 -34.07
C ALA A 969 27.76 -10.17 -33.17
N GLU A 970 27.79 -9.38 -32.10
CA GLU A 970 28.91 -9.25 -31.18
C GLU A 970 28.77 -10.05 -29.88
N LEU A 971 27.61 -10.67 -29.65
CA LEU A 971 27.25 -11.38 -28.41
C LEU A 971 27.85 -12.78 -28.32
N THR A 972 28.19 -13.22 -27.11
CA THR A 972 28.74 -14.56 -26.87
C THR A 972 27.67 -15.51 -26.35
N ALA A 973 27.23 -16.45 -27.19
CA ALA A 973 26.24 -17.46 -26.82
C ALA A 973 26.74 -18.37 -25.67
N ASN A 974 25.91 -18.56 -24.65
CA ASN A 974 26.26 -19.35 -23.48
C ASN A 974 26.01 -20.85 -23.74
N SER A 975 27.06 -21.60 -24.09
CA SER A 975 26.98 -22.98 -24.60
C SER A 975 26.63 -24.06 -23.54
N ALA A 976 26.07 -23.69 -22.39
CA ALA A 976 25.85 -24.57 -21.24
C ALA A 976 24.40 -25.04 -21.01
N ALA A 977 23.40 -24.43 -21.67
CA ALA A 977 21.99 -24.81 -21.57
C ALA A 977 21.44 -25.18 -22.95
N ASN A 978 20.47 -26.10 -23.00
CA ASN A 978 19.82 -26.57 -24.24
C ASN A 978 18.91 -25.50 -24.90
N GLU A 979 19.08 -24.22 -24.53
CA GLU A 979 18.49 -23.01 -25.09
C GLU A 979 19.61 -21.97 -25.16
N SER A 980 19.90 -21.44 -26.34
CA SER A 980 20.97 -20.47 -26.56
C SER A 980 20.54 -19.09 -26.08
N THR A 981 20.93 -18.77 -24.84
CA THR A 981 20.66 -17.49 -24.17
C THR A 981 21.97 -16.76 -23.88
N THR A 982 21.96 -15.43 -23.97
CA THR A 982 23.09 -14.55 -23.64
C THR A 982 22.72 -13.64 -22.48
N THR A 983 23.56 -13.59 -21.44
CA THR A 983 23.35 -12.73 -20.27
C THR A 983 24.06 -11.39 -20.43
N LEU A 984 23.27 -10.32 -20.40
CA LEU A 984 23.72 -8.93 -20.50
C LEU A 984 23.48 -8.19 -19.19
N ARG A 985 24.19 -7.08 -18.99
CA ARG A 985 24.00 -6.15 -17.88
C ARG A 985 23.82 -4.73 -18.42
N ALA A 986 22.72 -4.07 -18.09
CA ALA A 986 22.58 -2.63 -18.25
C ALA A 986 23.03 -1.93 -16.96
N PHE A 987 23.87 -0.91 -17.04
CA PHE A 987 24.38 -0.19 -15.89
C PHE A 987 24.47 1.30 -16.17
N GLY A 988 24.26 2.15 -15.17
CA GLY A 988 24.31 3.59 -15.41
C GLY A 988 23.80 4.44 -14.27
N LEU A 989 23.58 5.71 -14.57
CA LEU A 989 23.20 6.74 -13.62
C LEU A 989 22.49 7.89 -14.36
N PHE A 990 21.37 8.31 -13.79
CA PHE A 990 20.69 9.55 -14.18
C PHE A 990 21.31 10.74 -13.43
N LEU A 991 21.52 11.85 -14.13
CA LEU A 991 22.07 13.09 -13.59
C LEU A 991 21.04 14.20 -13.81
N HIS A 992 20.49 14.75 -12.73
CA HIS A 992 19.61 15.92 -12.82
C HIS A 992 20.44 17.19 -13.03
N LYS A 993 20.11 17.99 -14.05
CA LYS A 993 20.80 19.26 -14.33
C LYS A 993 20.10 20.39 -13.60
N ASP A 994 20.56 20.67 -12.38
CA ASP A 994 20.06 21.77 -11.59
C ASP A 994 20.68 23.11 -12.07
N PRO A 995 19.87 24.13 -12.40
CA PRO A 995 20.37 25.43 -12.86
C PRO A 995 21.31 26.14 -11.88
N GLU A 996 21.16 25.90 -10.57
CA GLU A 996 21.93 26.56 -9.51
C GLU A 996 23.05 25.68 -8.96
N LEU A 997 22.82 24.35 -8.95
CA LEU A 997 23.65 23.39 -8.22
C LEU A 997 24.44 22.43 -9.13
N GLY A 998 24.27 22.53 -10.44
CA GLY A 998 24.99 21.73 -11.44
C GLY A 998 24.42 20.32 -11.62
N GLU A 999 25.20 19.41 -12.24
CA GLU A 999 24.78 18.02 -12.44
C GLU A 999 24.79 17.25 -11.11
N ARG A 1000 23.61 16.81 -10.67
CA ARG A 1000 23.41 16.02 -9.46
C ARG A 1000 23.13 14.55 -9.81
N PRO A 1001 23.97 13.60 -9.35
CA PRO A 1001 23.72 12.19 -9.57
C PRO A 1001 22.50 11.70 -8.78
N LEU A 1002 21.64 10.91 -9.43
CA LEU A 1002 20.59 10.14 -8.79
C LEU A 1002 21.14 8.77 -8.31
N ARG A 1003 20.25 7.78 -8.12
CA ARG A 1003 20.65 6.40 -7.78
C ARG A 1003 21.26 5.72 -9.02
N PRO A 1004 22.45 5.08 -8.92
CA PRO A 1004 22.98 4.26 -10.01
C PRO A 1004 22.17 2.96 -10.14
N PHE A 1005 22.09 2.43 -11.36
CA PHE A 1005 21.44 1.15 -11.66
C PHE A 1005 22.43 0.16 -12.27
N SER A 1006 22.16 -1.13 -12.05
CA SER A 1006 22.91 -2.26 -12.62
C SER A 1006 21.98 -3.47 -12.67
N ILE A 1007 21.37 -3.73 -13.82
CA ILE A 1007 20.30 -4.71 -14.01
C ILE A 1007 20.77 -5.77 -15.00
N ASP A 1008 20.73 -7.04 -14.57
CA ASP A 1008 21.04 -8.19 -15.42
C ASP A 1008 19.78 -8.66 -16.16
N PHE A 1009 19.93 -8.98 -17.44
CA PHE A 1009 18.85 -9.51 -18.28
C PHE A 1009 19.40 -10.50 -19.31
N THR A 1010 18.51 -11.28 -19.93
CA THR A 1010 18.88 -12.31 -20.90
C THR A 1010 18.21 -12.05 -22.23
N ILE A 1011 18.97 -12.24 -23.31
CA ILE A 1011 18.45 -12.25 -24.68
C ILE A 1011 18.54 -13.67 -25.22
N THR A 1012 17.49 -14.15 -25.87
CA THR A 1012 17.47 -15.46 -26.52
C THR A 1012 17.76 -15.35 -28.03
N ASP A 1013 18.20 -16.45 -28.65
CA ASP A 1013 18.54 -16.47 -30.08
C ASP A 1013 17.35 -16.14 -31.00
N ASP A 1014 16.12 -16.44 -30.59
CA ASP A 1014 14.87 -16.17 -31.31
C ASP A 1014 14.34 -14.74 -31.10
N GLU A 1015 14.93 -13.95 -30.20
CA GLU A 1015 14.52 -12.56 -29.99
C GLU A 1015 15.10 -11.60 -31.04
N GLY A 1016 14.24 -10.91 -31.77
CA GLY A 1016 14.61 -9.90 -32.77
C GLY A 1016 15.02 -10.47 -34.13
N THR A 1017 15.99 -9.84 -34.77
CA THR A 1017 16.52 -10.24 -36.08
C THR A 1017 17.83 -11.03 -35.94
N GLU A 1018 18.44 -11.41 -37.06
CA GLU A 1018 19.82 -11.93 -37.06
C GLU A 1018 20.86 -10.89 -36.60
N LYS A 1019 20.50 -9.60 -36.55
CA LYS A 1019 21.42 -8.49 -36.28
C LYS A 1019 21.15 -7.77 -34.97
N GLU A 1020 19.90 -7.63 -34.55
CA GLU A 1020 19.46 -6.85 -33.39
C GLU A 1020 18.45 -7.65 -32.55
N SER A 1021 18.42 -7.37 -31.25
CA SER A 1021 17.41 -7.93 -30.34
C SER A 1021 16.03 -7.32 -30.55
N PHE A 1022 15.00 -7.85 -29.87
CA PHE A 1022 13.80 -7.05 -29.65
C PHE A 1022 14.13 -5.78 -28.86
N THR A 1023 13.23 -4.79 -28.94
CA THR A 1023 13.27 -3.64 -28.05
C THR A 1023 13.20 -4.12 -26.60
N HIS A 1024 14.07 -3.60 -25.75
CA HIS A 1024 14.04 -3.80 -24.31
C HIS A 1024 13.79 -2.45 -23.63
N SER A 1025 13.22 -2.45 -22.44
CA SER A 1025 13.04 -1.20 -21.70
C SER A 1025 13.16 -1.35 -20.18
N PHE A 1026 13.55 -0.26 -19.55
CA PHE A 1026 13.40 -0.02 -18.11
C PHE A 1026 12.89 1.41 -17.92
N GLY A 1027 12.18 1.67 -16.82
CA GLY A 1027 11.60 2.98 -16.57
C GLY A 1027 11.60 3.36 -15.11
N MET A 1028 11.52 4.67 -14.84
CA MET A 1028 11.40 5.22 -13.48
C MET A 1028 10.62 6.54 -13.49
N PRO A 1029 9.93 6.87 -12.39
CA PRO A 1029 9.33 8.20 -12.23
C PRO A 1029 10.42 9.24 -12.05
N LEU A 1030 10.46 10.25 -12.92
CA LEU A 1030 11.35 11.41 -12.80
C LEU A 1030 10.52 12.70 -12.70
N PRO A 1031 10.88 13.64 -11.82
CA PRO A 1031 10.34 14.98 -11.87
C PRO A 1031 10.60 15.67 -13.23
N PRO A 1032 9.74 16.60 -13.68
CA PRO A 1032 10.00 17.42 -14.84
C PRO A 1032 11.30 18.21 -14.69
N GLY A 1033 12.11 18.25 -15.74
CA GLY A 1033 13.42 18.90 -15.69
C GLY A 1033 14.37 18.38 -16.75
N THR A 1034 15.58 18.94 -16.77
CA THR A 1034 16.63 18.52 -17.70
C THR A 1034 17.51 17.46 -17.04
N TYR A 1035 17.75 16.36 -17.74
CA TYR A 1035 18.53 15.24 -17.24
C TYR A 1035 19.61 14.84 -18.25
N ARG A 1036 20.61 14.12 -17.75
CA ARG A 1036 21.58 13.38 -18.54
C ARG A 1036 21.59 11.93 -18.08
N LEU A 1037 21.38 11.00 -18.99
CA LEU A 1037 21.58 9.58 -18.73
C LEU A 1037 22.98 9.18 -19.18
N ALA A 1038 23.84 8.79 -18.23
CA ALA A 1038 25.13 8.19 -18.49
C ALA A 1038 25.04 6.70 -18.16
N TRP A 1039 25.13 5.82 -19.14
CA TRP A 1039 24.87 4.40 -18.96
C TRP A 1039 25.58 3.52 -20.00
N GLY A 1040 25.43 2.21 -19.90
CA GLY A 1040 25.95 1.25 -20.86
C GLY A 1040 25.35 -0.15 -20.71
N VAL A 1041 25.65 -0.99 -21.70
CA VAL A 1041 25.29 -2.41 -21.72
C VAL A 1041 26.55 -3.24 -21.90
N MET A 1042 26.69 -4.32 -21.13
CA MET A 1042 27.84 -5.23 -21.15
C MET A 1042 27.40 -6.67 -21.35
N ASP A 1043 28.06 -7.37 -22.28
CA ASP A 1043 28.05 -8.83 -22.33
C ASP A 1043 28.88 -9.36 -21.17
N THR A 1044 28.22 -9.97 -20.19
CA THR A 1044 28.83 -10.45 -18.96
C THR A 1044 29.80 -11.61 -19.18
N SER A 1045 29.69 -12.31 -20.30
CA SER A 1045 30.55 -13.45 -20.65
C SER A 1045 31.83 -13.02 -21.34
N SER A 1046 31.75 -12.06 -22.27
CA SER A 1046 32.94 -11.57 -23.01
C SER A 1046 33.59 -10.33 -22.40
N GLY A 1047 32.87 -9.58 -21.55
CA GLY A 1047 33.30 -8.29 -21.01
C GLY A 1047 33.26 -7.15 -22.03
N ARG A 1048 32.77 -7.40 -23.25
CA ARG A 1048 32.53 -6.35 -24.25
C ARG A 1048 31.38 -5.47 -23.77
N LEU A 1049 31.56 -4.15 -23.86
CA LEU A 1049 30.54 -3.20 -23.43
C LEU A 1049 30.46 -1.98 -24.33
N THR A 1050 29.31 -1.33 -24.32
CA THR A 1050 29.10 -0.02 -24.94
C THR A 1050 28.54 0.94 -23.92
N THR A 1051 29.07 2.17 -23.91
CA THR A 1051 28.57 3.25 -23.06
C THR A 1051 28.00 4.39 -23.88
N SER A 1052 26.88 4.93 -23.39
CA SER A 1052 26.15 6.05 -23.98
C SER A 1052 25.95 7.15 -22.95
N SER A 1053 25.87 8.38 -23.45
CA SER A 1053 25.59 9.56 -22.64
C SER A 1053 24.74 10.52 -23.44
N ALA A 1054 23.48 10.69 -23.04
CA ALA A 1054 22.51 11.53 -23.73
C ALA A 1054 21.82 12.48 -22.74
N ASP A 1055 21.68 13.74 -23.15
CA ASP A 1055 20.83 14.70 -22.48
C ASP A 1055 19.40 14.53 -22.96
N PHE A 1056 18.43 14.65 -22.05
CA PHE A 1056 17.01 14.59 -22.36
C PHE A 1056 16.21 15.51 -21.42
N GLU A 1057 15.03 15.90 -21.87
CA GLU A 1057 14.13 16.76 -21.11
C GLU A 1057 12.90 15.96 -20.71
N VAL A 1058 12.63 15.91 -19.41
CA VAL A 1058 11.45 15.27 -18.85
C VAL A 1058 10.32 16.30 -18.87
N PRO A 1059 9.26 16.10 -19.68
CA PRO A 1059 8.17 17.05 -19.81
C PRO A 1059 7.32 17.09 -18.54
N SER A 1060 6.66 18.22 -18.28
CA SER A 1060 5.59 18.31 -17.27
C SER A 1060 4.23 18.16 -17.93
N PHE A 1061 3.50 17.10 -17.54
CA PHE A 1061 2.13 16.87 -17.98
C PHE A 1061 1.08 17.58 -17.10
N SER A 1062 1.52 18.31 -16.07
CA SER A 1062 0.65 19.01 -15.11
C SER A 1062 0.49 20.52 -15.42
N THR A 1063 0.85 20.96 -16.63
CA THR A 1063 0.83 22.38 -17.02
C THR A 1063 -0.55 22.92 -17.38
N GLY A 1064 -1.58 22.06 -17.44
CA GLY A 1064 -2.94 22.42 -17.85
C GLY A 1064 -3.11 22.71 -19.35
N ALA A 1065 -2.02 22.70 -20.12
CA ALA A 1065 -2.03 22.85 -21.58
C ALA A 1065 -2.28 21.49 -22.25
N LEU A 1066 -3.00 21.49 -23.38
CA LEU A 1066 -3.26 20.29 -24.17
C LEU A 1066 -1.93 19.68 -24.67
N MET A 1067 -1.51 18.59 -24.06
CA MET A 1067 -0.20 17.98 -24.28
C MET A 1067 -0.28 16.45 -24.39
N PRO A 1068 0.10 15.87 -25.54
CA PRO A 1068 0.21 14.42 -25.74
C PRO A 1068 1.54 13.86 -25.20
N SER A 1069 1.50 12.64 -24.68
CA SER A 1069 2.67 11.83 -24.28
C SER A 1069 3.47 11.35 -25.50
N THR A 1070 4.56 10.61 -25.26
CA THR A 1070 5.21 9.87 -26.35
C THR A 1070 4.22 8.88 -26.98
N ILE A 1071 4.22 8.81 -28.31
CA ILE A 1071 3.42 7.85 -29.07
C ILE A 1071 4.17 6.53 -29.17
N VAL A 1072 3.57 5.46 -28.68
CA VAL A 1072 4.06 4.10 -28.84
C VAL A 1072 3.39 3.48 -30.06
N ALA A 1073 4.17 2.88 -30.94
CA ALA A 1073 3.67 2.17 -32.12
C ALA A 1073 4.04 0.69 -32.03
N SER A 1074 3.04 -0.18 -32.12
CA SER A 1074 3.19 -1.64 -32.01
C SER A 1074 2.57 -2.35 -33.21
N ARG A 1075 2.98 -3.60 -33.42
CA ARG A 1075 2.41 -4.51 -34.43
C ARG A 1075 1.18 -5.28 -33.93
N ALA A 1076 0.91 -5.23 -32.62
CA ALA A 1076 -0.19 -5.95 -31.99
C ALA A 1076 -0.82 -5.12 -30.87
N GLU A 1077 -2.04 -5.47 -30.49
CA GLU A 1077 -2.68 -4.86 -29.33
C GLU A 1077 -1.84 -5.10 -28.07
N PRO A 1078 -1.75 -4.11 -27.16
CA PRO A 1078 -0.98 -4.26 -25.94
C PRO A 1078 -1.53 -5.37 -25.07
N THR A 1079 -0.64 -6.16 -24.50
CA THR A 1079 -1.02 -7.20 -23.53
C THR A 1079 -1.12 -6.60 -22.13
N MET A 1080 -2.19 -6.92 -21.42
CA MET A 1080 -2.39 -6.47 -20.04
C MET A 1080 -1.79 -7.47 -19.06
N GLN A 1081 -0.84 -7.01 -18.25
CA GLN A 1081 -0.10 -7.79 -17.26
C GLN A 1081 -0.65 -7.50 -15.85
N THR A 1082 -0.63 -8.50 -14.97
CA THR A 1082 -1.22 -8.39 -13.62
C THR A 1082 -0.21 -7.98 -12.55
N ASP A 1083 1.10 -8.02 -12.86
CA ASP A 1083 2.19 -7.60 -12.00
C ASP A 1083 2.46 -6.08 -12.10
N VAL A 1084 3.06 -5.51 -11.06
CA VAL A 1084 3.46 -4.10 -11.01
C VAL A 1084 4.78 -3.92 -11.78
N VAL A 1085 4.97 -2.76 -12.40
CA VAL A 1085 6.26 -2.43 -13.04
C VAL A 1085 7.36 -2.35 -11.98
N ASP A 1086 8.36 -3.22 -12.11
CA ASP A 1086 9.56 -3.28 -11.29
C ASP A 1086 10.65 -2.44 -11.96
N ILE A 1087 11.08 -1.37 -11.27
CA ILE A 1087 12.09 -0.43 -11.76
C ILE A 1087 13.51 -1.01 -11.76
N GLU A 1088 13.72 -2.17 -11.12
CA GLU A 1088 14.99 -2.90 -11.11
C GLU A 1088 15.00 -4.06 -12.13
N LYS A 1089 13.99 -4.11 -13.02
CA LYS A 1089 13.87 -5.11 -14.08
C LYS A 1089 13.89 -4.49 -15.48
N ILE A 1090 14.49 -5.21 -16.42
CA ILE A 1090 14.38 -4.92 -17.86
C ILE A 1090 13.30 -5.82 -18.46
N TYR A 1091 12.42 -5.20 -19.22
CA TYR A 1091 11.35 -5.88 -19.94
C TYR A 1091 11.69 -5.99 -21.42
N SER A 1092 11.27 -7.06 -22.08
CA SER A 1092 11.11 -7.07 -23.54
C SER A 1092 9.96 -6.12 -23.89
N GLY A 1093 10.03 -5.38 -24.99
CA GLY A 1093 9.09 -4.31 -25.33
C GLY A 1093 9.11 -3.10 -24.40
N ILE A 1094 8.13 -2.20 -24.57
CA ILE A 1094 7.88 -1.07 -23.67
C ILE A 1094 6.80 -1.47 -22.66
N ARG A 1095 6.99 -1.15 -21.38
CA ARG A 1095 5.99 -1.38 -20.33
C ARG A 1095 5.51 -0.05 -19.73
N VAL A 1096 4.20 0.19 -19.75
CA VAL A 1096 3.56 1.36 -19.14
C VAL A 1096 2.40 0.90 -18.27
N GLY A 1097 2.57 0.99 -16.95
CA GLY A 1097 1.61 0.41 -16.00
C GLY A 1097 1.44 -1.10 -16.21
N ASN A 1098 0.20 -1.54 -16.37
CA ASN A 1098 -0.13 -2.92 -16.70
C ASN A 1098 -0.04 -3.22 -18.21
N ALA A 1099 0.11 -2.24 -19.08
CA ALA A 1099 0.17 -2.46 -20.51
C ALA A 1099 1.61 -2.77 -20.96
N HIS A 1100 1.75 -3.83 -21.75
CA HIS A 1100 3.01 -4.27 -22.35
C HIS A 1100 2.90 -4.22 -23.88
N PHE A 1101 3.83 -3.48 -24.49
CA PHE A 1101 3.85 -3.16 -25.91
C PHE A 1101 5.02 -3.86 -26.58
N ASP A 1102 4.70 -4.70 -27.56
CA ASP A 1102 5.69 -5.24 -28.49
C ASP A 1102 5.99 -4.17 -29.55
N THR A 1103 6.88 -3.24 -29.18
CA THR A 1103 7.29 -2.11 -30.00
C THR A 1103 8.62 -2.40 -30.69
N ASP A 1104 8.87 -1.66 -31.77
CA ASP A 1104 10.14 -1.66 -32.49
C ASP A 1104 10.63 -0.22 -32.59
N ILE A 1105 11.83 0.07 -32.05
CA ILE A 1105 12.38 1.44 -32.03
C ILE A 1105 12.73 1.91 -33.46
N ASP A 1106 13.01 1.00 -34.39
CA ASP A 1106 13.25 1.35 -35.79
C ASP A 1106 11.96 1.70 -36.55
N ARG A 1107 10.79 1.37 -35.98
CA ARG A 1107 9.46 1.68 -36.52
C ARG A 1107 9.32 1.22 -37.97
N GLU A 1108 9.85 0.02 -38.26
CA GLU A 1108 9.75 -0.61 -39.56
C GLU A 1108 8.47 -1.47 -39.64
N PHE A 1109 7.57 -1.16 -40.57
CA PHE A 1109 6.31 -1.89 -40.74
C PHE A 1109 6.15 -2.37 -42.18
N ALA A 1110 5.57 -3.55 -42.38
CA ALA A 1110 5.23 -4.01 -43.72
C ALA A 1110 3.99 -3.27 -44.24
N SER A 1111 3.89 -3.05 -45.54
CA SER A 1111 2.73 -2.38 -46.15
C SER A 1111 1.40 -3.13 -45.96
N THR A 1112 1.45 -4.37 -45.47
CA THR A 1112 0.29 -5.22 -45.16
C THR A 1112 -0.12 -5.20 -43.68
N GLU A 1113 0.66 -4.56 -42.81
CA GLU A 1113 0.43 -4.52 -41.37
C GLU A 1113 -0.53 -3.40 -40.96
N THR A 1114 -1.06 -3.51 -39.74
CA THR A 1114 -1.76 -2.44 -39.03
C THR A 1114 -0.83 -1.95 -37.94
N ILE A 1115 -0.60 -0.64 -37.86
CA ILE A 1115 0.12 -0.03 -36.75
C ILE A 1115 -0.88 0.28 -35.64
N GLU A 1116 -0.63 -0.27 -34.46
CA GLU A 1116 -1.36 0.06 -33.24
C GLU A 1116 -0.64 1.22 -32.53
N LEU A 1117 -1.30 2.37 -32.44
CA LEU A 1117 -0.78 3.56 -31.77
C LEU A 1117 -1.41 3.69 -30.39
N LEU A 1118 -0.60 3.98 -29.36
CA LEU A 1118 -1.09 4.38 -28.05
C LEU A 1118 -0.34 5.60 -27.51
N TYR A 1119 -1.08 6.56 -26.98
CA TYR A 1119 -0.55 7.71 -26.25
C TYR A 1119 -1.61 8.28 -25.29
N PHE A 1120 -1.18 9.13 -24.38
CA PHE A 1120 -2.04 9.81 -23.41
C PHE A 1120 -2.08 11.30 -23.72
N VAL A 1121 -3.25 11.93 -23.58
CA VAL A 1121 -3.45 13.36 -23.81
C VAL A 1121 -3.85 14.03 -22.50
N THR A 1122 -3.01 14.97 -22.05
CA THR A 1122 -3.22 15.73 -20.81
C THR A 1122 -3.63 17.17 -21.10
N GLY A 1123 -4.23 17.85 -20.13
CA GLY A 1123 -4.65 19.26 -20.26
C GLY A 1123 -5.85 19.53 -21.18
N ALA A 1124 -6.57 18.48 -21.60
CA ALA A 1124 -7.85 18.60 -22.30
C ALA A 1124 -8.94 19.13 -21.37
N GLN A 1125 -9.78 20.05 -21.85
CA GLN A 1125 -10.86 20.62 -21.05
C GLN A 1125 -12.09 19.71 -21.07
N PRO A 1126 -12.69 19.40 -19.91
CA PRO A 1126 -13.90 18.61 -19.86
C PRO A 1126 -15.10 19.41 -20.35
N ALA A 1127 -16.00 18.76 -21.10
CA ALA A 1127 -17.18 19.41 -21.67
C ALA A 1127 -18.12 19.93 -20.56
N PRO A 1128 -18.61 21.18 -20.66
CA PRO A 1128 -19.54 21.74 -19.67
C PRO A 1128 -20.79 20.88 -19.52
N GLY A 1129 -21.07 20.43 -18.30
CA GLY A 1129 -22.26 19.65 -17.94
C GLY A 1129 -22.10 18.13 -18.01
N THR A 1130 -21.27 17.58 -18.91
CA THR A 1130 -21.02 16.13 -18.97
C THR A 1130 -19.70 15.71 -18.32
N GLN A 1131 -18.75 16.62 -18.12
CA GLN A 1131 -17.40 16.31 -17.61
C GLN A 1131 -16.58 15.31 -18.45
N GLN A 1132 -17.10 14.91 -19.62
CA GLN A 1132 -16.37 14.07 -20.56
C GLN A 1132 -15.40 14.91 -21.36
N LEU A 1133 -14.21 14.38 -21.61
CA LEU A 1133 -13.32 14.93 -22.63
C LEU A 1133 -13.99 14.76 -23.99
N ARG A 1134 -13.67 15.63 -24.95
CA ARG A 1134 -14.02 15.42 -26.34
C ARG A 1134 -12.82 15.77 -27.21
N LEU A 1135 -12.01 14.77 -27.46
CA LEU A 1135 -10.82 14.89 -28.30
C LEU A 1135 -11.16 14.39 -29.69
N GLU A 1136 -11.23 15.29 -30.65
CA GLU A 1136 -11.26 14.94 -32.06
C GLU A 1136 -9.83 14.66 -32.52
N VAL A 1137 -9.57 13.42 -32.91
CA VAL A 1137 -8.27 13.01 -33.43
C VAL A 1137 -8.38 12.68 -34.91
N THR A 1138 -7.51 13.28 -35.71
CA THR A 1138 -7.39 12.99 -37.14
C THR A 1138 -5.95 12.64 -37.47
N SER A 1139 -5.75 11.49 -38.10
CA SER A 1139 -4.43 11.00 -38.48
C SER A 1139 -4.25 11.04 -40.01
N ARG A 1140 -3.10 11.49 -40.48
CA ARG A 1140 -2.73 11.48 -41.90
C ARG A 1140 -1.31 10.97 -42.11
N ILE A 1141 -1.09 10.28 -43.23
CA ILE A 1141 0.24 9.79 -43.60
C ILE A 1141 0.84 10.71 -44.64
N LEU A 1142 2.02 11.25 -44.34
CA LEU A 1142 2.79 12.09 -45.23
C LEU A 1142 4.06 11.37 -45.67
N ARG A 1143 4.43 11.49 -46.95
CA ARG A 1143 5.73 11.01 -47.43
C ARG A 1143 6.82 11.98 -47.01
N GLU A 1144 7.92 11.47 -46.47
CA GLU A 1144 8.94 12.31 -45.83
C GLU A 1144 9.70 13.18 -46.85
N THR A 1145 9.85 12.70 -48.10
CA THR A 1145 10.64 13.36 -49.14
C THR A 1145 10.05 14.65 -49.70
N ASP A 1146 8.72 14.71 -49.83
CA ASP A 1146 7.99 15.79 -50.50
C ASP A 1146 6.80 16.34 -49.68
N GLY A 1147 6.47 15.70 -48.56
CA GLY A 1147 5.31 16.05 -47.74
C GLY A 1147 3.97 15.71 -48.40
N GLU A 1148 3.95 14.90 -49.46
CA GLU A 1148 2.73 14.48 -50.12
C GLU A 1148 1.85 13.67 -49.15
N ASN A 1149 0.56 14.02 -49.07
CA ASN A 1149 -0.41 13.31 -48.24
C ASN A 1149 -0.87 12.05 -48.96
N ILE A 1150 -0.46 10.90 -48.43
CA ILE A 1150 -0.71 9.57 -48.96
C ILE A 1150 -2.10 9.04 -48.56
N GLY A 1151 -2.64 9.54 -47.45
CA GLY A 1151 -3.94 9.14 -46.96
C GLY A 1151 -4.30 9.85 -45.66
N THR A 1152 -5.59 10.08 -45.47
CA THR A 1152 -6.14 10.69 -44.25
C THR A 1152 -7.24 9.79 -43.73
N PHE A 1153 -7.13 9.41 -42.46
CA PHE A 1153 -8.11 8.57 -41.79
C PHE A 1153 -9.28 9.43 -41.27
N PRO A 1154 -10.47 8.82 -41.10
CA PRO A 1154 -11.62 9.52 -40.53
C PRO A 1154 -11.29 10.12 -39.16
N ALA A 1155 -11.91 11.25 -38.84
CA ALA A 1155 -11.81 11.83 -37.52
C ALA A 1155 -12.51 10.93 -36.50
N GLU A 1156 -11.80 10.60 -35.42
CA GLU A 1156 -12.31 9.81 -34.29
C GLU A 1156 -12.54 10.75 -33.10
N ILE A 1157 -13.65 10.54 -32.38
CA ILE A 1157 -13.93 11.28 -31.15
C ILE A 1157 -13.61 10.36 -29.97
N HIS A 1158 -12.67 10.78 -29.15
CA HIS A 1158 -12.28 10.09 -27.93
C HIS A 1158 -12.77 10.88 -26.72
N ASP A 1159 -13.45 10.18 -25.81
CA ASP A 1159 -13.97 10.74 -24.57
C ASP A 1159 -13.05 10.47 -23.36
N PHE A 1160 -11.88 9.90 -23.62
CA PHE A 1160 -10.89 9.47 -22.63
C PHE A 1160 -9.48 9.95 -23.01
N PHE A 1161 -8.62 10.12 -22.00
CA PHE A 1161 -7.28 10.68 -22.19
C PHE A 1161 -6.27 9.68 -22.78
N ALA A 1162 -6.47 8.37 -22.61
CA ALA A 1162 -5.68 7.34 -23.27
C ALA A 1162 -6.28 7.04 -24.65
N ILE A 1163 -5.51 7.26 -25.70
CA ILE A 1163 -5.96 7.16 -27.09
C ILE A 1163 -5.24 6.00 -27.77
N GLY A 1164 -6.01 4.99 -28.15
CA GLY A 1164 -5.60 3.89 -29.02
C GLY A 1164 -6.10 4.11 -30.45
N GLN A 1165 -5.24 3.96 -31.46
CA GLN A 1165 -5.61 4.09 -32.86
C GLN A 1165 -5.02 2.99 -33.74
N GLN A 1166 -5.83 2.49 -34.66
CA GLN A 1166 -5.41 1.53 -35.66
C GLN A 1166 -5.14 2.23 -36.98
N ILE A 1167 -3.92 2.08 -37.50
CA ILE A 1167 -3.51 2.62 -38.80
C ILE A 1167 -3.28 1.44 -39.77
N PRO A 1168 -4.32 1.01 -40.52
CA PRO A 1168 -4.20 -0.10 -41.46
C PRO A 1168 -3.44 0.33 -42.71
N LEU A 1169 -2.14 0.02 -42.78
CA LEU A 1169 -1.29 0.40 -43.93
C LEU A 1169 -1.76 -0.25 -45.23
N SER A 1170 -2.41 -1.42 -45.13
CA SER A 1170 -2.96 -2.14 -46.27
C SER A 1170 -4.01 -1.39 -47.08
N GLU A 1171 -4.65 -0.36 -46.49
CA GLU A 1171 -5.64 0.48 -47.16
C GLU A 1171 -5.00 1.60 -48.02
N LEU A 1172 -3.68 1.81 -47.92
CA LEU A 1172 -2.95 2.87 -48.60
C LEU A 1172 -2.16 2.31 -49.79
N SER A 1173 -2.71 2.51 -51.00
CA SER A 1173 -2.21 1.91 -52.24
C SER A 1173 -0.89 2.53 -52.77
N GLU A 1174 -0.46 3.67 -52.23
CA GLU A 1174 0.73 4.42 -52.69
C GLU A 1174 1.96 4.24 -51.77
N LEU A 1175 1.89 3.33 -50.78
CA LEU A 1175 3.04 2.99 -49.93
C LEU A 1175 4.05 2.14 -50.70
N ALA A 1176 5.17 2.74 -51.07
CA ALA A 1176 6.32 2.05 -51.66
C ALA A 1176 7.21 1.40 -50.59
N ALA A 1177 7.60 0.14 -50.80
CA ALA A 1177 8.61 -0.54 -50.00
C ALA A 1177 9.95 0.19 -50.04
N GLY A 1178 10.57 0.35 -48.87
CA GLY A 1178 11.76 1.16 -48.65
C GLY A 1178 11.51 2.67 -48.51
N GLY A 1179 10.24 3.12 -48.60
CA GLY A 1179 9.86 4.52 -48.41
C GLY A 1179 9.80 4.93 -46.94
N GLU A 1180 10.12 6.19 -46.68
CA GLU A 1180 10.02 6.85 -45.37
C GLU A 1180 8.79 7.74 -45.32
N TYR A 1181 8.02 7.61 -44.23
CA TYR A 1181 6.75 8.30 -44.04
C TYR A 1181 6.67 8.81 -42.60
N ARG A 1182 5.73 9.72 -42.35
CA ARG A 1182 5.34 10.12 -41.00
C ARG A 1182 3.83 10.12 -40.85
N ILE A 1183 3.37 9.69 -39.68
CA ILE A 1183 1.99 9.82 -39.24
C ILE A 1183 1.89 11.17 -38.55
N GLU A 1184 1.07 12.06 -39.07
CA GLU A 1184 0.75 13.34 -38.44
C GLU A 1184 -0.62 13.23 -37.78
N ILE A 1185 -0.63 13.35 -36.46
CA ILE A 1185 -1.80 13.17 -35.59
C ILE A 1185 -2.22 14.53 -35.09
N HIS A 1186 -3.38 14.99 -35.55
CA HIS A 1186 -4.04 16.21 -35.09
C HIS A 1186 -4.95 15.85 -33.93
N ILE A 1187 -4.71 16.43 -32.76
CA ILE A 1187 -5.51 16.22 -31.56
C ILE A 1187 -6.14 17.56 -31.22
N LYS A 1188 -7.47 17.64 -31.35
CA LYS A 1188 -8.24 18.84 -31.08
C LYS A 1188 -9.16 18.61 -29.91
N ASP A 1189 -8.99 19.42 -28.88
CA ASP A 1189 -9.97 19.53 -27.81
C ASP A 1189 -11.18 20.32 -28.31
N LEU A 1190 -12.31 19.63 -28.50
CA LEU A 1190 -13.55 20.22 -28.99
C LEU A 1190 -14.20 21.18 -27.97
N VAL A 1191 -13.75 21.16 -26.72
CA VAL A 1191 -14.26 22.04 -25.66
C VAL A 1191 -13.51 23.36 -25.64
N SER A 1192 -12.18 23.32 -25.51
CA SER A 1192 -11.37 24.54 -25.53
C SER A 1192 -11.14 25.10 -26.93
N GLY A 1193 -11.30 24.26 -27.96
CA GLY A 1193 -10.94 24.57 -29.35
C GLY A 1193 -9.44 24.51 -29.62
N THR A 1194 -8.62 24.13 -28.62
CA THR A 1194 -7.17 24.02 -28.73
C THR A 1194 -6.80 22.79 -29.56
N GLU A 1195 -5.80 22.93 -30.42
CA GLU A 1195 -5.31 21.86 -31.29
C GLU A 1195 -3.80 21.71 -31.13
N VAL A 1196 -3.34 20.47 -31.01
CA VAL A 1196 -1.94 20.09 -30.98
C VAL A 1196 -1.67 19.03 -32.04
N VAL A 1197 -0.49 19.09 -32.65
CA VAL A 1197 -0.09 18.15 -33.70
C VAL A 1197 1.15 17.39 -33.23
N GLN A 1198 1.08 16.07 -33.28
CA GLN A 1198 2.21 15.17 -33.06
C GLN A 1198 2.59 14.48 -34.37
N THR A 1199 3.86 14.13 -34.51
CA THR A 1199 4.36 13.42 -35.69
C THR A 1199 5.15 12.19 -35.27
N LEU A 1200 4.85 11.04 -35.88
CA LEU A 1200 5.57 9.80 -35.69
C LEU A 1200 6.18 9.32 -37.02
N PRO A 1201 7.51 9.33 -37.20
CA PRO A 1201 8.15 8.78 -38.38
C PRO A 1201 8.10 7.24 -38.36
N PHE A 1202 7.95 6.62 -39.53
CA PHE A 1202 8.01 5.17 -39.72
C PHE A 1202 8.52 4.82 -41.13
N ARG A 1203 9.00 3.59 -41.31
CA ARG A 1203 9.50 3.10 -42.59
C ARG A 1203 8.72 1.90 -43.07
N VAL A 1204 8.40 1.87 -44.37
CA VAL A 1204 7.75 0.70 -44.97
C VAL A 1204 8.81 -0.28 -45.46
N ILE A 1205 8.75 -1.53 -44.97
CA ILE A 1205 9.64 -2.62 -45.40
C ILE A 1205 8.90 -3.66 -46.24
N THR A 1206 9.64 -4.46 -47.01
CA THR A 1206 9.07 -5.63 -47.69
C THR A 1206 8.63 -6.63 -46.62
N PRO A 1207 7.44 -7.27 -46.74
CA PRO A 1207 7.02 -8.32 -45.81
C PRO A 1207 8.16 -9.33 -45.64
N ARG A 1208 8.66 -9.50 -44.41
CA ARG A 1208 9.65 -10.53 -44.11
C ARG A 1208 8.97 -11.88 -44.35
N ASP A 1209 9.60 -12.76 -45.13
CA ASP A 1209 9.18 -14.17 -45.21
C ASP A 1209 9.31 -14.74 -43.78
N MET A 1210 8.21 -14.75 -43.02
CA MET A 1210 8.20 -15.20 -41.63
C MET A 1210 8.56 -16.69 -41.55
N HIS A 1211 9.63 -16.98 -40.80
CA HIS A 1211 9.93 -18.30 -40.25
C HIS A 1211 9.96 -18.22 -38.73
#